data_AF-A0A1U8BGW9-F1
#
_entry.id   AF-A0A1U8BGW9-F1
#
_cell.length_a   1.000
_cell.length_b   1.000
_cell.length_c   1.000
_cell.angle_alpha   90.00
_cell.angle_beta   90.00
_cell.angle_gamma   90.00
#
_symmetry.space_group_name_H-M   'P 1'
#
loop_
_entity.id
_entity.type
_entity.pdbx_description
1 polymer ?
#
loop_
_entity_poly.entity_id
_entity_poly.type
_entity_poly.pdbx_seq_one_letter_code
_entity_poly.pdbx_strand_id
1 'polypeptide(L)'
;MAKSFVLSLSLCLFILFHGCLTLARQYKLDEGYIQLRRRQFQGEQQQSECQINNLDALEPSRRIEAEAGRLEIWDGNNEQFRCAGVAAYRVTIQPKGLSLPVYQNTPQIIYIVQGRGVLGLSIPGCPETFQSSFEQYQQSEEGEEDDEAYSSSQGSKDQGGKSQQSKDPSSRSQESEDQHSRHQGSKSQQSKDQSSRSQRSEDEDPDQQSGRQGSKSQQSEDQSSRSQRSKSQQSEDQSSRSQQRSHDQHSRSQRSQDQHSRSQRSKSQQSEDQSSRSQQRSHDQHSRSQRSGDFYQKLRFFKEKDILFVPQGVAYWAYNDGDTPTVAISIIDIRNDFNQLDDEVRNFWLAGNVQDQDQDQDQEEQQQQQQKQKQKQRRSSSSRSEKVGQQSSSSVFSGFDTEILAQAFGVTKKTVRKLQGENDQRGPIIQVERELRVIRSILSDEEDERQQEKNTNGLEEGLCNMRLTHNIGKATSSDVYTPFGGRVATLNSQSLPILGYYQLSAERGHLYKNALLSPHWNINAHSVMYVIRGEARVQIVGNSGQTVFDGQLCEGQLVIVPQNFVVVKQAGDNGFEWVSVKTSDNAMTSPLVGRTSAIRAMPEEVLMHSYQISREEARKLKYNREEMSILSPNFESIDGKFSMI
;
A
#
# COMPACT_ATOMS: atom_id res chain seq x y z
N MET A 1 25.36 21.87 -51.54
CA MET A 1 25.19 20.50 -51.00
C MET A 1 24.80 20.46 -49.51
N ALA A 2 25.16 21.44 -48.67
CA ALA A 2 24.79 21.43 -47.24
C ALA A 2 23.28 21.59 -46.93
N LYS A 3 22.49 22.24 -47.80
CA LYS A 3 21.05 22.49 -47.56
C LYS A 3 20.16 21.25 -47.72
N SER A 4 20.52 20.29 -48.58
CA SER A 4 19.77 19.04 -48.75
C SER A 4 19.96 18.07 -47.59
N PHE A 5 21.12 18.09 -46.93
CA PHE A 5 21.41 17.21 -45.79
C PHE A 5 20.61 17.59 -44.54
N VAL A 6 20.41 18.89 -44.30
CA VAL A 6 19.62 19.37 -43.14
C VAL A 6 18.13 19.04 -43.30
N LEU A 7 17.60 19.12 -44.53
CA LEU A 7 16.21 18.73 -44.80
C LEU A 7 15.98 17.22 -44.64
N SER A 8 16.94 16.40 -45.09
CA SER A 8 16.90 14.94 -44.93
C SER A 8 16.96 14.53 -43.45
N LEU A 9 17.86 15.15 -42.68
CA LEU A 9 18.01 14.84 -41.25
C LEU A 9 16.79 15.27 -40.43
N SER A 10 16.21 16.43 -40.76
CA SER A 10 14.97 16.92 -40.13
C SER A 10 13.79 15.99 -40.43
N LEU A 11 13.63 15.56 -41.70
CA LEU A 11 12.57 14.63 -42.09
C LEU A 11 12.72 13.26 -41.38
N CYS A 12 13.94 12.75 -41.25
CA CYS A 12 14.22 11.52 -40.50
C CYS A 12 13.90 11.66 -39.01
N LEU A 13 14.23 12.79 -38.38
CA LEU A 13 13.91 13.05 -36.97
C LEU A 13 12.39 13.16 -36.76
N PHE A 14 11.65 13.80 -37.66
CA PHE A 14 10.18 13.86 -37.60
C PHE A 14 9.53 12.48 -37.77
N ILE A 15 10.04 11.64 -38.68
CA ILE A 15 9.53 10.27 -38.89
C ILE A 15 9.87 9.37 -37.68
N LEU A 16 11.05 9.51 -37.08
CA LEU A 16 11.41 8.78 -35.87
C LEU A 16 10.59 9.25 -34.65
N PHE A 17 10.33 10.54 -34.51
CA PHE A 17 9.50 11.07 -33.43
C PHE A 17 8.03 10.66 -33.59
N HIS A 18 7.47 10.72 -34.80
CA HIS A 18 6.11 10.24 -35.04
C HIS A 18 6.01 8.71 -35.00
N GLY A 19 7.02 7.96 -35.44
CA GLY A 19 7.09 6.51 -35.33
C GLY A 19 7.19 6.02 -33.87
N CYS A 20 7.98 6.70 -33.03
CA CYS A 20 8.03 6.43 -31.59
C CYS A 20 6.72 6.81 -30.87
N LEU A 21 6.10 7.93 -31.26
CA LEU A 21 4.81 8.34 -30.69
C LEU A 21 3.67 7.43 -31.14
N THR A 22 3.67 6.90 -32.36
CA THR A 22 2.68 5.91 -32.82
C THR A 22 2.93 4.55 -32.19
N LEU A 23 4.17 4.09 -31.99
CA LEU A 23 4.49 2.87 -31.24
C LEU A 23 4.08 2.97 -29.76
N ALA A 24 4.33 4.11 -29.10
CA ALA A 24 3.90 4.34 -27.72
C ALA A 24 2.36 4.43 -27.60
N ARG A 25 1.68 4.94 -28.63
CA ARG A 25 0.21 4.99 -28.70
C ARG A 25 -0.39 3.62 -29.08
N GLN A 26 0.32 2.82 -29.87
CA GLN A 26 -0.05 1.43 -30.21
C GLN A 26 0.06 0.54 -28.97
N TYR A 27 1.12 0.66 -28.16
CA TYR A 27 1.26 -0.06 -26.88
C TYR A 27 0.15 0.29 -25.87
N LYS A 28 -0.22 1.58 -25.74
CA LYS A 28 -1.34 2.00 -24.88
C LYS A 28 -2.72 1.60 -25.39
N LEU A 29 -2.88 1.43 -26.71
CA LEU A 29 -4.13 0.96 -27.31
C LEU A 29 -4.28 -0.57 -27.25
N ASP A 30 -3.17 -1.32 -27.27
CA ASP A 30 -3.19 -2.79 -27.19
C ASP A 30 -3.46 -3.30 -25.76
N GLU A 31 -2.95 -2.62 -24.72
CA GLU A 31 -3.34 -2.89 -23.32
C GLU A 31 -4.83 -2.63 -23.08
N GLY A 32 -5.36 -1.51 -23.61
CA GLY A 32 -6.77 -1.17 -23.50
C GLY A 32 -7.69 -2.17 -24.22
N TYR A 33 -7.26 -2.70 -25.38
CA TYR A 33 -8.03 -3.69 -26.13
C TYR A 33 -8.01 -5.10 -25.49
N ILE A 34 -6.88 -5.49 -24.88
CA ILE A 34 -6.77 -6.77 -24.16
C ILE A 34 -7.56 -6.72 -22.83
N GLN A 35 -7.53 -5.60 -22.10
CA GLN A 35 -8.39 -5.39 -20.91
C GLN A 35 -9.89 -5.43 -21.24
N LEU A 36 -10.31 -4.81 -22.35
CA LEU A 36 -11.71 -4.83 -22.79
C LEU A 36 -12.18 -6.25 -23.17
N ARG A 37 -11.31 -7.08 -23.78
CA ARG A 37 -11.64 -8.46 -24.14
C ARG A 37 -11.71 -9.40 -22.93
N ARG A 38 -10.88 -9.17 -21.89
CA ARG A 38 -10.93 -9.96 -20.64
C ARG A 38 -12.20 -9.65 -19.83
N ARG A 39 -12.59 -8.36 -19.75
CA ARG A 39 -13.87 -7.94 -19.15
C ARG A 39 -15.10 -8.55 -19.83
N GLN A 40 -15.06 -8.79 -21.14
CA GLN A 40 -16.19 -9.40 -21.86
C GLN A 40 -16.40 -10.90 -21.59
N PHE A 41 -15.38 -11.64 -21.14
CA PHE A 41 -15.50 -13.09 -20.85
C PHE A 41 -15.73 -13.41 -19.36
N GLN A 42 -15.49 -12.48 -18.43
CA GLN A 42 -15.86 -12.61 -17.00
C GLN A 42 -17.29 -12.12 -16.68
N GLY A 43 -17.93 -11.39 -17.60
CA GLY A 43 -19.22 -10.72 -17.37
C GLY A 43 -20.44 -11.62 -17.20
N GLU A 44 -20.42 -12.89 -17.63
CA GLU A 44 -21.58 -13.79 -17.51
C GLU A 44 -21.63 -14.56 -16.18
N GLN A 45 -20.48 -14.84 -15.52
CA GLN A 45 -20.47 -15.41 -14.16
C GLN A 45 -20.55 -14.35 -13.05
N GLN A 46 -20.08 -13.11 -13.30
CA GLN A 46 -20.16 -11.99 -12.34
C GLN A 46 -21.56 -11.38 -12.19
N GLN A 47 -22.46 -11.56 -13.17
CA GLN A 47 -23.75 -10.85 -13.20
C GLN A 47 -24.69 -11.16 -12.03
N SER A 48 -24.51 -12.29 -11.34
CA SER A 48 -25.28 -12.63 -10.13
C SER A 48 -24.53 -12.35 -8.81
N GLU A 49 -23.20 -12.27 -8.80
CA GLU A 49 -22.43 -12.18 -7.54
C GLU A 49 -22.63 -10.85 -6.79
N CYS A 50 -22.88 -9.76 -7.52
CA CYS A 50 -23.17 -8.45 -6.93
C CYS A 50 -24.67 -8.13 -6.86
N GLN A 51 -25.56 -9.12 -7.02
CA GLN A 51 -27.00 -8.96 -6.76
C GLN A 51 -27.29 -9.07 -5.26
N ILE A 52 -26.79 -8.10 -4.50
CA ILE A 52 -26.88 -8.11 -3.04
C ILE A 52 -28.17 -7.41 -2.60
N ASN A 53 -29.01 -8.13 -1.85
CA ASN A 53 -30.26 -7.60 -1.30
C ASN A 53 -30.12 -7.08 0.13
N ASN A 54 -29.12 -7.55 0.88
CA ASN A 54 -28.80 -7.10 2.23
C ASN A 54 -27.28 -7.12 2.42
N LEU A 55 -26.73 -6.05 2.95
CA LEU A 55 -25.35 -5.98 3.42
C LEU A 55 -25.37 -6.02 4.95
N ASP A 56 -24.24 -6.42 5.53
CA ASP A 56 -24.04 -6.48 6.97
C ASP A 56 -22.76 -5.75 7.36
N ALA A 57 -22.73 -5.24 8.59
CA ALA A 57 -21.49 -4.82 9.24
C ALA A 57 -20.69 -6.07 9.62
N LEU A 58 -19.50 -6.22 9.04
CA LEU A 58 -18.69 -7.41 9.12
C LEU A 58 -17.60 -7.27 10.19
N GLU A 59 -17.47 -8.31 11.00
CA GLU A 59 -16.38 -8.51 11.95
C GLU A 59 -15.51 -9.69 11.50
N PRO A 60 -14.25 -9.79 11.98
CA PRO A 60 -13.43 -10.97 11.70
C PRO A 60 -14.14 -12.25 12.16
N SER A 61 -14.21 -13.25 11.28
CA SER A 61 -14.82 -14.55 11.58
C SER A 61 -13.84 -15.52 12.22
N ARG A 62 -12.53 -15.34 11.98
CA ARG A 62 -11.48 -16.24 12.43
C ARG A 62 -10.34 -15.50 13.12
N ARG A 63 -9.71 -16.13 14.09
CA ARG A 63 -8.52 -15.62 14.78
C ARG A 63 -7.42 -16.69 14.84
N ILE A 64 -6.19 -16.28 14.54
CA ILE A 64 -4.97 -17.07 14.68
C ILE A 64 -4.09 -16.38 15.72
N GLU A 65 -3.88 -17.05 16.86
CA GLU A 65 -2.96 -16.59 17.90
C GLU A 65 -1.51 -16.93 17.53
N ALA A 66 -0.58 -16.09 17.95
CA ALA A 66 0.85 -16.27 17.77
C ALA A 66 1.61 -15.84 19.03
N GLU A 67 2.89 -16.18 19.12
CA GLU A 67 3.74 -15.89 20.29
C GLU A 67 3.75 -14.40 20.68
N ALA A 68 3.84 -13.50 19.69
CA ALA A 68 3.92 -12.05 19.93
C ALA A 68 2.84 -11.26 19.17
N GLY A 69 1.66 -11.84 18.99
CA GLY A 69 0.59 -11.16 18.27
C GLY A 69 -0.57 -12.05 17.88
N ARG A 70 -1.41 -11.54 16.99
CA ARG A 70 -2.51 -12.31 16.39
C ARG A 70 -2.88 -11.80 15.01
N LEU A 71 -3.51 -12.67 14.22
CA LEU A 71 -4.20 -12.32 13.00
C LEU A 71 -5.70 -12.58 13.15
N GLU A 72 -6.51 -11.65 12.68
CA GLU A 72 -7.97 -11.73 12.66
C GLU A 72 -8.41 -11.62 11.21
N ILE A 73 -9.14 -12.61 10.70
CA ILE A 73 -9.42 -12.79 9.27
C ILE A 73 -10.94 -12.70 9.06
N TRP A 74 -11.36 -11.95 8.04
CA TRP A 74 -12.76 -11.92 7.60
C TRP A 74 -13.05 -13.08 6.64
N ASP A 75 -14.29 -13.58 6.66
CA ASP A 75 -14.72 -14.65 5.75
C ASP A 75 -14.78 -14.17 4.30
N GLY A 76 -13.83 -14.62 3.49
CA GLY A 76 -13.75 -14.32 2.06
C GLY A 76 -14.91 -14.90 1.24
N ASN A 77 -15.65 -15.89 1.76
CA ASN A 77 -16.82 -16.47 1.08
C ASN A 77 -18.09 -15.61 1.24
N ASN A 78 -18.07 -14.63 2.15
CA ASN A 78 -19.17 -13.69 2.30
C ASN A 78 -19.44 -12.99 0.95
N GLU A 79 -20.72 -12.84 0.60
CA GLU A 79 -21.13 -12.28 -0.69
C GLU A 79 -20.61 -10.86 -0.95
N GLN A 80 -20.41 -10.06 0.10
CA GLN A 80 -19.82 -8.73 0.01
C GLN A 80 -18.37 -8.79 -0.49
N PHE A 81 -17.57 -9.71 0.06
CA PHE A 81 -16.17 -9.89 -0.32
C PHE A 81 -16.04 -10.50 -1.72
N ARG A 82 -16.87 -11.49 -2.05
CA ARG A 82 -16.92 -12.07 -3.41
C ARG A 82 -17.33 -11.05 -4.47
N CYS A 83 -18.34 -10.24 -4.20
CA CYS A 83 -18.75 -9.17 -5.11
C CYS A 83 -17.62 -8.16 -5.35
N ALA A 84 -16.93 -7.71 -4.29
CA ALA A 84 -15.82 -6.78 -4.44
C ALA A 84 -14.53 -7.41 -4.99
N GLY A 85 -14.39 -8.74 -4.92
CA GLY A 85 -13.18 -9.44 -5.34
C GLY A 85 -11.99 -9.21 -4.40
N VAL A 86 -12.24 -9.07 -3.10
CA VAL A 86 -11.24 -8.68 -2.10
C VAL A 86 -11.24 -9.61 -0.88
N ALA A 87 -10.16 -9.59 -0.11
CA ALA A 87 -10.09 -10.16 1.24
C ALA A 87 -9.58 -9.13 2.23
N ALA A 88 -9.81 -9.37 3.52
CA ALA A 88 -9.33 -8.53 4.59
C ALA A 88 -8.80 -9.35 5.78
N TYR A 89 -7.74 -8.85 6.40
CA TYR A 89 -7.29 -9.33 7.70
C TYR A 89 -6.70 -8.19 8.53
N ARG A 90 -6.82 -8.31 9.85
CA ARG A 90 -6.29 -7.38 10.84
C ARG A 90 -5.16 -8.09 11.58
N VAL A 91 -4.01 -7.44 11.65
CA VAL A 91 -2.86 -7.95 12.39
C VAL A 91 -2.63 -7.09 13.61
N THR A 92 -2.35 -7.74 14.75
CA THR A 92 -1.88 -7.09 15.97
C THR A 92 -0.50 -7.64 16.29
N ILE A 93 0.52 -6.78 16.35
CA ILE A 93 1.90 -7.15 16.67
C ILE A 93 2.25 -6.51 18.02
N GLN A 94 2.57 -7.33 19.02
CA GLN A 94 2.99 -6.85 20.34
C GLN A 94 4.36 -6.15 20.26
N PRO A 95 4.73 -5.32 21.26
CA PRO A 95 6.07 -4.75 21.34
C PRO A 95 7.16 -5.82 21.18
N LYS A 96 8.18 -5.53 20.37
CA LYS A 96 9.25 -6.48 19.98
C LYS A 96 8.75 -7.74 19.27
N GLY A 97 7.53 -7.74 18.75
CA GLY A 97 6.99 -8.79 17.88
C GLY A 97 7.50 -8.65 16.45
N LEU A 98 7.83 -9.76 15.82
CA LEU A 98 8.24 -9.87 14.41
C LEU A 98 7.22 -10.72 13.65
N SER A 99 6.46 -10.09 12.76
CA SER A 99 5.69 -10.80 11.73
C SER A 99 6.66 -11.44 10.74
N LEU A 100 6.60 -12.77 10.64
CA LEU A 100 7.51 -13.55 9.83
C LEU A 100 7.40 -13.20 8.33
N PRO A 101 8.49 -13.39 7.55
CA PRO A 101 8.47 -13.04 6.14
C PRO A 101 7.51 -13.91 5.32
N VAL A 102 6.71 -13.26 4.49
CA VAL A 102 5.69 -13.88 3.64
C VAL A 102 5.57 -13.11 2.33
N TYR A 103 5.18 -13.78 1.24
CA TYR A 103 4.71 -13.11 0.02
C TYR A 103 3.34 -13.66 -0.38
N GLN A 104 2.60 -12.89 -1.18
CA GLN A 104 1.23 -13.22 -1.58
C GLN A 104 1.08 -13.22 -3.10
N ASN A 105 0.08 -13.96 -3.61
CA ASN A 105 -0.27 -14.01 -5.03
C ASN A 105 -1.08 -12.79 -5.52
N THR A 106 -1.34 -11.79 -4.68
CA THR A 106 -2.14 -10.62 -5.03
C THR A 106 -1.59 -9.38 -4.29
N PRO A 107 -1.72 -8.17 -4.85
CA PRO A 107 -1.33 -6.94 -4.16
C PRO A 107 -2.23 -6.62 -2.97
N GLN A 108 -1.68 -5.89 -2.00
CA GLN A 108 -2.43 -5.45 -0.82
C GLN A 108 -2.09 -4.02 -0.40
N ILE A 109 -3.08 -3.36 0.20
CA ILE A 109 -2.94 -2.09 0.90
C ILE A 109 -3.08 -2.35 2.40
N ILE A 110 -2.08 -1.92 3.16
CA ILE A 110 -2.04 -2.04 4.63
C ILE A 110 -2.19 -0.65 5.22
N TYR A 111 -3.20 -0.43 6.05
CA TYR A 111 -3.37 0.80 6.83
C TYR A 111 -2.96 0.58 8.28
N ILE A 112 -2.05 1.41 8.79
CA ILE A 112 -1.62 1.36 10.20
C ILE A 112 -2.62 2.13 11.06
N VAL A 113 -3.44 1.38 11.80
CA VAL A 113 -4.48 1.90 12.70
C VAL A 113 -3.85 2.54 13.94
N GLN A 114 -2.83 1.90 14.52
CA GLN A 114 -2.06 2.39 15.66
C GLN A 114 -0.68 1.74 15.72
N GLY A 115 0.23 2.36 16.48
CA GLY A 115 1.60 1.88 16.68
C GLY A 115 2.58 2.41 15.66
N ARG A 116 3.79 1.85 15.69
CA ARG A 116 4.90 2.17 14.78
C ARG A 116 5.83 0.95 14.68
N GLY A 117 6.63 0.93 13.63
CA GLY A 117 7.53 -0.19 13.41
C GLY A 117 8.35 -0.06 12.15
N VAL A 118 8.90 -1.22 11.76
CA VAL A 118 9.78 -1.38 10.61
C VAL A 118 9.15 -2.39 9.67
N LEU A 119 9.04 -2.04 8.39
CA LEU A 119 8.65 -2.92 7.30
C LEU A 119 9.87 -3.19 6.42
N GLY A 120 10.22 -4.46 6.27
CA GLY A 120 11.16 -4.91 5.25
C GLY A 120 10.41 -5.39 4.02
N LEU A 121 10.88 -4.99 2.83
CA LEU A 121 10.40 -5.47 1.54
C LEU A 121 11.59 -5.98 0.74
N SER A 122 11.52 -7.23 0.28
CA SER A 122 12.54 -7.81 -0.57
C SER A 122 12.10 -7.70 -2.03
N ILE A 123 12.49 -6.60 -2.67
CA ILE A 123 12.19 -6.32 -4.08
C ILE A 123 13.16 -7.15 -4.94
N PRO A 124 12.67 -8.12 -5.74
CA PRO A 124 13.53 -8.99 -6.52
C PRO A 124 14.40 -8.20 -7.51
N GLY A 125 15.70 -8.53 -7.57
CA GLY A 125 16.66 -7.88 -8.46
C GLY A 125 17.24 -6.56 -7.94
N CYS A 126 16.81 -6.09 -6.77
CA CYS A 126 17.38 -4.90 -6.13
C CYS A 126 18.56 -5.25 -5.20
N PRO A 127 19.65 -4.47 -5.23
CA PRO A 127 20.81 -4.72 -4.39
C PRO A 127 20.56 -4.32 -2.93
N GLU A 128 21.38 -4.84 -2.03
CA GLU A 128 21.47 -4.39 -0.65
C GLU A 128 22.09 -2.98 -0.59
N THR A 129 21.28 -1.97 -0.28
CA THR A 129 21.70 -0.56 -0.24
C THR A 129 21.94 -0.04 1.16
N PHE A 130 21.56 -0.79 2.20
CA PHE A 130 21.86 -0.49 3.60
C PHE A 130 23.02 -1.36 4.05
N GLN A 131 24.07 -0.74 4.58
CA GLN A 131 25.30 -1.39 5.02
C GLN A 131 25.69 -0.88 6.41
N SER A 132 25.93 -1.79 7.36
CA SER A 132 26.59 -1.45 8.63
C SER A 132 28.10 -1.63 8.49
N SER A 133 28.90 -0.68 9.00
CA SER A 133 30.33 -0.90 9.22
C SER A 133 30.55 -1.71 10.52
N PHE A 134 31.58 -2.56 10.52
CA PHE A 134 31.93 -3.44 11.66
C PHE A 134 32.11 -2.69 13.00
N GLU A 135 32.56 -1.43 12.96
CA GLU A 135 32.78 -0.59 14.16
C GLU A 135 31.47 -0.21 14.87
N GLN A 136 30.37 -0.06 14.14
CA GLN A 136 29.05 0.26 14.73
C GLN A 136 28.42 -0.95 15.43
N TYR A 137 28.81 -2.17 15.04
CA TYR A 137 28.40 -3.42 15.69
C TYR A 137 29.20 -3.65 17.00
N GLN A 138 30.52 -3.45 17.00
CA GLN A 138 31.36 -3.63 18.20
C GLN A 138 31.07 -2.63 19.33
N GLN A 139 30.80 -1.36 19.00
CA GLN A 139 30.45 -0.35 20.01
C GLN A 139 29.12 -0.65 20.74
N SER A 140 28.25 -1.47 20.13
CA SER A 140 27.01 -1.97 20.73
C SER A 140 27.17 -3.29 21.50
N GLU A 141 28.31 -3.98 21.35
CA GLU A 141 28.65 -5.17 22.13
C GLU A 141 29.53 -4.81 23.35
N GLU A 142 30.48 -3.87 23.22
CA GLU A 142 31.35 -3.44 24.32
C GLU A 142 30.62 -2.60 25.38
N GLY A 143 29.47 -1.99 25.05
CA GLY A 143 28.61 -1.30 26.02
C GLY A 143 27.79 -2.23 26.93
N GLU A 144 27.78 -3.55 26.66
CA GLU A 144 26.98 -4.54 27.40
C GLU A 144 27.84 -5.49 28.27
N GLU A 145 29.16 -5.54 28.12
CA GLU A 145 30.03 -6.37 28.99
C GLU A 145 30.38 -5.70 30.34
N ASP A 146 30.22 -4.38 30.47
CA ASP A 146 30.54 -3.66 31.71
C ASP A 146 29.43 -3.73 32.79
N ASP A 147 28.20 -4.10 32.43
CA ASP A 147 27.07 -4.19 33.39
C ASP A 147 26.93 -5.57 34.07
N GLU A 148 27.55 -6.63 33.54
CA GLU A 148 27.53 -7.97 34.18
C GLU A 148 28.70 -8.23 35.14
N ALA A 149 29.76 -7.40 35.13
CA ALA A 149 30.93 -7.59 35.99
C ALA A 149 30.80 -7.01 37.42
N TYR A 150 29.76 -6.21 37.72
CA TYR A 150 29.61 -5.56 39.03
C TYR A 150 28.63 -6.23 40.01
N SER A 151 27.95 -7.34 39.65
CA SER A 151 26.97 -7.97 40.55
C SER A 151 27.45 -9.21 41.32
N SER A 152 28.68 -9.69 41.11
CA SER A 152 29.16 -10.93 41.75
C SER A 152 30.37 -10.76 42.66
N SER A 153 30.30 -9.86 43.65
CA SER A 153 31.06 -10.06 44.90
C SER A 153 30.61 -9.11 45.99
N GLN A 154 29.75 -9.57 46.90
CA GLN A 154 29.89 -9.28 48.34
C GLN A 154 28.90 -10.10 49.16
N GLY A 155 29.37 -11.27 49.60
CA GLY A 155 28.81 -12.02 50.72
C GLY A 155 29.68 -11.84 51.96
N SER A 156 29.08 -11.23 52.98
CA SER A 156 29.29 -11.42 54.44
C SER A 156 30.68 -11.19 55.06
N LYS A 157 30.73 -10.24 56.01
CA LYS A 157 31.16 -10.50 57.40
C LYS A 157 30.84 -9.33 58.36
N ASP A 158 30.18 -9.69 59.46
CA ASP A 158 29.98 -8.91 60.69
C ASP A 158 31.29 -8.40 61.30
N GLN A 159 31.25 -7.22 61.93
CA GLN A 159 31.49 -7.04 63.38
C GLN A 159 31.24 -5.58 63.82
N GLY A 160 30.67 -5.44 65.02
CA GLY A 160 30.07 -4.21 65.53
C GLY A 160 30.99 -3.26 66.31
N GLY A 161 30.40 -2.13 66.73
CA GLY A 161 31.02 -1.19 67.68
C GLY A 161 30.39 0.22 67.67
N LYS A 162 29.41 0.43 68.57
CA LYS A 162 28.93 1.66 69.27
C LYS A 162 29.80 2.94 69.13
N SER A 163 29.35 4.20 69.23
CA SER A 163 28.12 4.95 69.57
C SER A 163 28.53 6.44 69.56
N GLN A 164 27.75 7.46 69.18
CA GLN A 164 26.85 8.24 70.06
C GLN A 164 26.24 9.45 69.29
N GLN A 165 24.92 9.64 69.46
CA GLN A 165 24.14 10.90 69.67
C GLN A 165 24.34 12.11 68.73
N SER A 166 23.31 12.82 68.25
CA SER A 166 21.98 13.10 68.83
C SER A 166 21.06 13.91 67.88
N LYS A 167 19.74 13.62 68.01
CA LYS A 167 18.56 14.52 68.04
C LYS A 167 17.98 15.13 66.73
N ASP A 168 16.80 14.58 66.38
CA ASP A 168 15.55 15.19 65.86
C ASP A 168 15.14 16.56 66.47
N PRO A 169 14.07 17.27 66.02
CA PRO A 169 13.10 16.96 64.93
C PRO A 169 12.72 18.15 64.00
N SER A 170 11.92 17.83 63.00
CA SER A 170 11.11 18.71 62.13
C SER A 170 9.89 19.37 62.82
N SER A 171 9.51 20.60 62.43
CA SER A 171 8.10 21.03 62.25
C SER A 171 7.90 22.44 61.63
N ARG A 172 7.16 22.50 60.52
CA ARG A 172 5.99 23.37 60.15
C ARG A 172 6.06 24.93 60.01
N SER A 173 5.52 25.37 58.85
CA SER A 173 4.55 26.48 58.53
C SER A 173 4.91 27.99 58.50
N GLN A 174 4.72 28.56 57.28
CA GLN A 174 3.94 29.75 56.81
C GLN A 174 4.25 31.24 57.16
N GLU A 175 4.01 32.09 56.13
CA GLU A 175 3.72 33.57 56.06
C GLU A 175 4.87 34.57 56.33
N SER A 176 4.96 35.81 55.80
CA SER A 176 4.39 36.62 54.68
C SER A 176 5.08 38.02 54.71
N GLU A 177 4.70 38.93 53.79
CA GLU A 177 4.90 40.42 53.75
C GLU A 177 6.14 41.03 53.04
N ASP A 178 6.15 42.21 52.38
CA ASP A 178 5.15 43.08 51.72
C ASP A 178 5.86 44.32 51.05
N GLN A 179 5.13 45.07 50.18
CA GLN A 179 5.24 46.51 49.79
C GLN A 179 5.97 47.08 48.51
N HIS A 180 5.13 47.47 47.52
CA HIS A 180 4.85 48.77 46.84
C HIS A 180 5.86 49.75 46.15
N SER A 181 5.60 50.08 44.85
CA SER A 181 5.13 51.40 44.29
C SER A 181 5.19 51.51 42.73
N ARG A 182 4.05 51.72 42.00
CA ARG A 182 3.55 52.93 41.24
C ARG A 182 4.45 53.45 40.07
N HIS A 183 4.02 53.68 38.81
CA HIS A 183 2.96 54.57 38.26
C HIS A 183 2.66 54.26 36.75
N GLN A 184 1.37 54.24 36.30
CA GLN A 184 0.65 55.19 35.40
C GLN A 184 0.97 55.21 33.89
N GLY A 185 -0.09 55.21 33.06
CA GLY A 185 -0.06 55.01 31.60
C GLY A 185 -0.14 56.26 30.71
N SER A 186 -0.35 56.06 29.40
CA SER A 186 -0.74 57.08 28.41
C SER A 186 -1.22 56.49 27.08
N LYS A 187 -2.16 57.20 26.44
CA LYS A 187 -2.80 56.98 25.13
C LYS A 187 -1.96 57.53 23.96
N SER A 188 -2.40 57.21 22.73
CA SER A 188 -2.17 57.90 21.43
C SER A 188 -0.78 57.66 20.81
N GLN A 189 -0.53 57.67 19.49
CA GLN A 189 -1.16 58.36 18.37
C GLN A 189 -0.60 57.83 17.02
N GLN A 190 -1.28 58.16 15.91
CA GLN A 190 -0.88 57.94 14.51
C GLN A 190 0.35 58.76 14.06
N SER A 191 1.10 58.23 13.08
CA SER A 191 1.69 58.93 11.90
C SER A 191 2.32 57.84 10.99
N LYS A 192 2.03 57.68 9.68
CA LYS A 192 2.16 58.54 8.48
C LYS A 192 3.55 59.11 8.26
N ASP A 193 4.30 58.57 7.28
CA ASP A 193 4.55 59.15 5.94
C ASP A 193 5.67 58.37 5.19
N GLN A 194 5.40 57.89 3.96
CA GLN A 194 5.88 58.40 2.64
C GLN A 194 7.34 57.99 2.28
N SER A 195 7.78 57.75 1.04
CA SER A 195 7.20 57.59 -0.30
C SER A 195 8.35 57.26 -1.29
N SER A 196 8.04 56.58 -2.41
CA SER A 196 8.63 56.71 -3.77
C SER A 196 8.19 55.46 -4.56
N ARG A 197 7.19 55.46 -5.46
CA ARG A 197 6.86 56.22 -6.68
C ARG A 197 7.74 55.89 -7.90
N SER A 198 7.16 55.13 -8.84
CA SER A 198 7.14 55.28 -10.33
C SER A 198 6.77 53.92 -10.95
N GLN A 199 5.97 53.70 -12.01
CA GLN A 199 5.10 54.40 -12.98
C GLN A 199 4.32 53.24 -13.68
N ARG A 200 2.99 53.09 -13.63
CA ARG A 200 1.85 53.59 -14.47
C ARG A 200 1.93 53.50 -16.01
N SER A 201 0.99 52.74 -16.58
CA SER A 201 0.14 52.94 -17.80
C SER A 201 -0.76 51.68 -17.90
N GLU A 202 -2.11 51.60 -17.80
CA GLU A 202 -3.26 52.42 -18.30
C GLU A 202 -3.17 52.59 -19.84
N ASP A 203 -4.13 52.17 -20.71
CA ASP A 203 -5.61 52.19 -20.73
C ASP A 203 -6.15 51.06 -21.67
N GLU A 204 -7.29 50.40 -21.46
CA GLU A 204 -8.72 50.74 -21.71
C GLU A 204 -9.19 51.06 -23.15
N ASP A 205 -10.31 50.41 -23.50
CA ASP A 205 -11.10 50.38 -24.76
C ASP A 205 -11.54 51.75 -25.30
N PRO A 206 -11.91 51.82 -26.59
CA PRO A 206 -13.29 52.23 -26.87
C PRO A 206 -13.98 51.53 -28.04
N ASP A 207 -15.31 51.67 -27.99
CA ASP A 207 -16.36 51.01 -28.77
C ASP A 207 -16.81 51.83 -30.01
N GLN A 208 -17.52 51.14 -30.92
CA GLN A 208 -18.49 51.60 -31.96
C GLN A 208 -18.13 51.94 -33.43
N GLN A 209 -18.69 51.06 -34.31
CA GLN A 209 -19.69 51.29 -35.38
C GLN A 209 -19.38 51.36 -36.90
N SER A 210 -20.23 50.61 -37.62
CA SER A 210 -20.63 50.60 -39.04
C SER A 210 -19.77 49.76 -40.02
N GLY A 211 -20.30 48.94 -40.94
CA GLY A 211 -21.65 48.46 -41.21
C GLY A 211 -21.70 47.60 -42.50
N ARG A 212 -22.71 46.73 -42.56
CA ARG A 212 -23.48 46.21 -43.74
C ARG A 212 -22.93 45.17 -44.75
N GLN A 213 -23.89 44.28 -45.09
CA GLN A 213 -24.06 43.35 -46.24
C GLN A 213 -23.31 42.01 -46.16
N GLY A 214 -23.91 40.82 -46.39
CA GLY A 214 -25.25 40.39 -46.77
C GLY A 214 -25.22 38.92 -47.25
N SER A 215 -26.38 38.25 -47.27
CA SER A 215 -26.70 37.02 -48.07
C SER A 215 -26.23 35.67 -47.49
N LYS A 216 -27.11 34.82 -46.94
CA LYS A 216 -28.04 33.84 -47.56
C LYS A 216 -27.44 32.43 -47.76
N SER A 217 -27.97 31.50 -46.96
CA SER A 217 -28.50 30.16 -47.30
C SER A 217 -27.80 29.29 -48.36
N GLN A 218 -27.49 28.04 -48.01
CA GLN A 218 -28.05 26.85 -48.68
C GLN A 218 -27.72 25.53 -47.95
N GLN A 219 -28.77 24.73 -47.76
CA GLN A 219 -28.75 23.29 -47.48
C GLN A 219 -28.52 22.50 -48.78
N SER A 220 -27.93 21.31 -48.66
CA SER A 220 -28.21 20.05 -49.40
C SER A 220 -27.32 18.97 -48.76
N GLU A 221 -27.80 17.92 -48.10
CA GLU A 221 -28.57 16.74 -48.53
C GLU A 221 -27.94 15.88 -49.65
N ASP A 222 -27.77 14.60 -49.27
CA ASP A 222 -27.68 13.35 -50.03
C ASP A 222 -26.48 13.06 -50.97
N GLN A 223 -25.80 11.93 -50.73
CA GLN A 223 -26.21 10.66 -51.35
C GLN A 223 -25.38 9.44 -50.90
N SER A 224 -26.12 8.34 -50.77
CA SER A 224 -25.74 6.94 -50.60
C SER A 224 -24.89 6.36 -51.74
N SER A 225 -24.09 5.33 -51.43
CA SER A 225 -23.95 4.17 -52.32
C SER A 225 -23.58 2.90 -51.56
N ARG A 226 -23.96 1.77 -52.15
CA ARG A 226 -24.35 0.48 -51.55
C ARG A 226 -23.61 -0.65 -52.28
N SER A 227 -23.28 -1.72 -51.55
CA SER A 227 -22.87 -3.07 -52.01
C SER A 227 -21.47 -3.19 -52.64
N GLN A 228 -20.67 -4.23 -52.38
CA GLN A 228 -20.94 -5.62 -52.72
C GLN A 228 -20.37 -6.67 -51.74
N ARG A 229 -20.99 -7.85 -51.81
CA ARG A 229 -20.75 -9.11 -51.08
C ARG A 229 -20.21 -10.15 -52.07
N SER A 230 -19.47 -11.16 -51.56
CA SER A 230 -19.19 -12.53 -52.10
C SER A 230 -17.68 -12.76 -52.31
N LYS A 231 -17.05 -13.93 -52.08
CA LYS A 231 -17.37 -15.23 -51.48
C LYS A 231 -16.05 -16.03 -51.43
N SER A 232 -15.87 -16.85 -50.39
CA SER A 232 -15.15 -18.15 -50.28
C SER A 232 -13.88 -18.45 -51.10
N GLN A 233 -12.85 -18.97 -50.41
CA GLN A 233 -12.27 -20.29 -50.72
C GLN A 233 -11.42 -20.84 -49.56
N GLN A 234 -11.69 -22.10 -49.23
CA GLN A 234 -10.87 -22.99 -48.38
C GLN A 234 -9.65 -23.49 -49.17
N SER A 235 -8.55 -23.78 -48.46
CA SER A 235 -7.65 -24.88 -48.82
C SER A 235 -6.97 -25.42 -47.56
N GLU A 236 -7.09 -26.73 -47.38
CA GLU A 236 -6.46 -27.57 -46.37
C GLU A 236 -4.96 -27.83 -46.67
N ASP A 237 -4.32 -28.44 -45.67
CA ASP A 237 -3.23 -29.42 -45.73
C ASP A 237 -1.77 -29.06 -45.37
N GLN A 238 -1.40 -29.64 -44.20
CA GLN A 238 -0.32 -30.61 -43.96
C GLN A 238 1.12 -30.19 -43.61
N SER A 239 1.45 -30.57 -42.37
CA SER A 239 2.68 -31.17 -41.85
C SER A 239 3.92 -31.30 -42.76
N SER A 240 5.07 -30.92 -42.22
CA SER A 240 6.17 -31.89 -41.99
C SER A 240 7.28 -31.33 -41.10
N ARG A 241 7.84 -32.27 -40.34
CA ARG A 241 8.84 -32.18 -39.29
C ARG A 241 10.12 -32.75 -39.87
N SER A 242 11.28 -32.12 -39.68
CA SER A 242 12.56 -32.80 -39.89
C SER A 242 13.63 -32.30 -38.93
N GLN A 243 14.09 -33.26 -38.12
CA GLN A 243 15.29 -33.25 -37.29
C GLN A 243 16.55 -33.25 -38.17
N GLN A 244 17.67 -32.74 -37.66
CA GLN A 244 18.96 -33.35 -37.96
C GLN A 244 19.98 -33.10 -36.85
N ARG A 245 20.68 -34.18 -36.49
CA ARG A 245 21.63 -34.36 -35.40
C ARG A 245 23.02 -34.61 -36.02
N SER A 246 24.04 -34.04 -35.39
CA SER A 246 25.40 -34.55 -35.12
C SER A 246 26.21 -35.27 -36.22
N HIS A 247 27.46 -34.84 -36.41
CA HIS A 247 28.62 -35.74 -36.43
C HIS A 247 29.94 -35.02 -36.10
N ASP A 248 30.65 -35.58 -35.11
CA ASP A 248 32.06 -35.33 -34.76
C ASP A 248 33.02 -35.93 -35.80
N GLN A 249 34.26 -35.41 -35.89
CA GLN A 249 35.46 -36.26 -35.96
C GLN A 249 36.79 -35.55 -35.60
N HIS A 250 37.67 -36.34 -35.00
CA HIS A 250 38.89 -36.06 -34.24
C HIS A 250 40.21 -35.90 -35.04
N SER A 251 41.24 -35.42 -34.30
CA SER A 251 42.67 -35.80 -34.32
C SER A 251 43.58 -35.14 -35.39
N ARG A 252 44.88 -34.83 -35.19
CA ARG A 252 45.89 -35.35 -34.26
C ARG A 252 47.12 -34.41 -34.18
N SER A 253 47.89 -34.56 -33.10
CA SER A 253 49.16 -33.93 -32.69
C SER A 253 50.37 -34.07 -33.64
N GLN A 254 51.38 -33.20 -33.52
CA GLN A 254 52.80 -33.61 -33.43
C GLN A 254 53.76 -32.52 -32.89
N ARG A 255 54.92 -32.99 -32.41
CA ARG A 255 55.83 -32.43 -31.40
C ARG A 255 57.19 -32.04 -32.03
N SER A 256 57.79 -30.95 -31.52
CA SER A 256 59.22 -30.69 -31.20
C SER A 256 60.36 -30.81 -32.23
N GLN A 257 61.23 -29.78 -32.31
CA GLN A 257 62.62 -29.76 -31.76
C GLN A 257 63.43 -28.46 -32.10
N ASP A 258 64.00 -27.86 -31.05
CA ASP A 258 65.31 -27.19 -30.80
C ASP A 258 66.19 -26.59 -31.93
N GLN A 259 66.69 -25.35 -31.76
CA GLN A 259 68.05 -25.05 -31.21
C GLN A 259 68.47 -23.55 -31.22
N HIS A 260 69.00 -23.11 -30.06
CA HIS A 260 70.09 -22.17 -29.73
C HIS A 260 70.37 -20.82 -30.43
N SER A 261 70.43 -19.74 -29.62
CA SER A 261 71.57 -18.79 -29.55
C SER A 261 71.68 -18.12 -28.15
N ARG A 262 72.90 -18.11 -27.57
CA ARG A 262 73.38 -17.33 -26.38
C ARG A 262 73.46 -15.82 -26.75
N SER A 263 73.55 -14.78 -25.91
CA SER A 263 73.93 -14.46 -24.51
C SER A 263 73.40 -13.03 -24.22
N GLN A 264 73.03 -12.61 -23.01
CA GLN A 264 73.90 -12.02 -21.99
C GLN A 264 73.06 -11.66 -20.74
N ARG A 265 73.77 -11.43 -19.63
CA ARG A 265 73.36 -11.54 -18.23
C ARG A 265 73.16 -10.15 -17.62
N SER A 266 72.12 -9.95 -16.81
CA SER A 266 72.16 -9.00 -15.69
C SER A 266 71.28 -9.49 -14.54
N LYS A 267 71.89 -9.51 -13.36
CA LYS A 267 71.37 -9.96 -12.08
C LYS A 267 70.55 -8.84 -11.45
N SER A 268 69.24 -9.02 -11.27
CA SER A 268 68.43 -8.30 -10.27
C SER A 268 66.99 -8.75 -10.37
N GLN A 269 66.62 -9.89 -9.77
CA GLN A 269 65.23 -10.27 -9.49
C GLN A 269 65.25 -11.60 -8.74
N GLN A 270 65.57 -11.54 -7.46
CA GLN A 270 65.37 -12.69 -6.56
C GLN A 270 65.02 -12.26 -5.13
N SER A 271 64.38 -11.09 -4.99
CA SER A 271 63.88 -10.58 -3.71
C SER A 271 62.45 -10.02 -3.75
N GLU A 272 61.71 -10.18 -4.85
CA GLU A 272 60.34 -9.64 -4.99
C GLU A 272 59.22 -10.69 -5.00
N ASP A 273 59.55 -12.00 -5.00
CA ASP A 273 58.53 -13.07 -5.05
C ASP A 273 58.13 -13.63 -3.67
N GLN A 274 58.69 -13.11 -2.57
CA GLN A 274 58.25 -13.45 -1.21
C GLN A 274 57.48 -12.33 -0.49
N SER A 275 57.60 -11.07 -0.93
CA SER A 275 56.78 -9.96 -0.42
C SER A 275 55.41 -9.88 -1.10
N SER A 276 55.30 -10.29 -2.37
CA SER A 276 54.05 -10.32 -3.13
C SER A 276 53.08 -11.41 -2.65
N ARG A 277 53.58 -12.57 -2.21
CA ARG A 277 52.73 -13.66 -1.69
C ARG A 277 52.24 -13.44 -0.26
N SER A 278 52.95 -12.61 0.52
CA SER A 278 52.55 -12.19 1.87
C SER A 278 51.63 -10.96 1.82
N GLN A 279 51.81 -10.04 0.86
CA GLN A 279 50.89 -8.93 0.61
C GLN A 279 49.55 -9.36 0.00
N GLN A 280 49.52 -10.43 -0.80
CA GLN A 280 48.27 -10.96 -1.36
C GLN A 280 47.47 -11.77 -0.34
N ARG A 281 48.14 -12.46 0.60
CA ARG A 281 47.48 -13.06 1.78
C ARG A 281 46.98 -12.03 2.78
N SER A 282 47.66 -10.88 2.94
CA SER A 282 47.17 -9.79 3.78
C SER A 282 46.03 -9.01 3.11
N HIS A 283 46.00 -8.90 1.78
CA HIS A 283 44.87 -8.31 1.06
C HIS A 283 43.62 -9.21 1.04
N ASP A 284 43.81 -10.54 0.95
CA ASP A 284 42.72 -11.52 1.10
C ASP A 284 42.23 -11.64 2.55
N GLN A 285 43.09 -11.39 3.55
CA GLN A 285 42.68 -11.30 4.95
C GLN A 285 42.00 -9.96 5.30
N HIS A 286 42.43 -8.83 4.72
CA HIS A 286 41.77 -7.54 4.92
C HIS A 286 40.44 -7.40 4.18
N SER A 287 40.30 -7.99 2.98
CA SER A 287 39.01 -8.03 2.28
C SER A 287 38.00 -8.97 2.95
N ARG A 288 38.49 -9.98 3.70
CA ARG A 288 37.65 -10.86 4.51
C ARG A 288 37.31 -10.27 5.88
N SER A 289 38.15 -9.37 6.43
CA SER A 289 37.84 -8.63 7.66
C SER A 289 36.90 -7.44 7.43
N GLN A 290 36.80 -6.90 6.20
CA GLN A 290 35.82 -5.88 5.83
C GLN A 290 34.41 -6.43 5.52
N ARG A 291 34.25 -7.76 5.45
CA ARG A 291 32.96 -8.43 5.19
C ARG A 291 32.14 -8.76 6.44
N SER A 292 32.54 -8.26 7.61
CA SER A 292 31.88 -8.55 8.89
C SER A 292 30.74 -7.58 9.23
N GLY A 293 30.11 -6.97 8.22
CA GLY A 293 28.93 -6.11 8.37
C GLY A 293 27.70 -6.79 7.78
N ASP A 294 26.52 -6.39 8.26
CA ASP A 294 25.23 -6.80 7.68
C ASP A 294 24.84 -5.89 6.51
N PHE A 295 24.19 -6.48 5.51
CA PHE A 295 23.77 -5.84 4.27
C PHE A 295 22.34 -6.27 3.93
N TYR A 296 21.46 -5.31 3.69
CA TYR A 296 20.08 -5.59 3.31
C TYR A 296 19.48 -4.46 2.49
N GLN A 297 18.30 -4.72 1.91
CA GLN A 297 17.54 -3.72 1.17
C GLN A 297 16.95 -2.65 2.10
N LYS A 298 16.57 -1.51 1.51
CA LYS A 298 15.96 -0.38 2.22
C LYS A 298 14.78 -0.80 3.10
N LEU A 299 14.91 -0.52 4.39
CA LEU A 299 13.84 -0.65 5.37
C LEU A 299 12.93 0.58 5.30
N ARG A 300 11.65 0.37 5.58
CA ARG A 300 10.63 1.43 5.62
C ARG A 300 10.09 1.51 7.03
N PHE A 301 10.19 2.68 7.65
CA PHE A 301 9.61 2.92 8.96
C PHE A 301 8.15 3.33 8.76
N PHE A 302 7.27 2.79 9.59
CA PHE A 302 5.85 3.10 9.54
C PHE A 302 5.35 3.56 10.90
N LYS A 303 4.27 4.34 10.88
CA LYS A 303 3.55 4.84 12.06
C LYS A 303 2.05 4.93 11.77
N GLU A 304 1.29 5.26 12.81
CA GLU A 304 -0.14 5.53 12.72
C GLU A 304 -0.49 6.39 11.49
N LYS A 305 -1.53 5.96 10.76
CA LYS A 305 -2.08 6.60 9.55
C LYS A 305 -1.21 6.46 8.30
N ASP A 306 -0.15 5.67 8.33
CA ASP A 306 0.53 5.25 7.11
C ASP A 306 -0.31 4.23 6.35
N ILE A 307 -0.35 4.42 5.02
CA ILE A 307 -0.71 3.41 4.04
C ILE A 307 0.59 2.81 3.51
N LEU A 308 0.71 1.50 3.58
CA LEU A 308 1.82 0.72 3.03
C LEU A 308 1.28 -0.13 1.88
N PHE A 309 1.94 -0.06 0.72
CA PHE A 309 1.60 -0.88 -0.44
C PHE A 309 2.58 -2.05 -0.56
N VAL A 310 2.05 -3.27 -0.66
CA VAL A 310 2.84 -4.48 -0.88
C VAL A 310 2.45 -5.10 -2.23
N PRO A 311 3.34 -5.08 -3.23
CA PRO A 311 3.14 -5.75 -4.50
C PRO A 311 2.93 -7.27 -4.37
N GLN A 312 2.22 -7.87 -5.31
CA GLN A 312 2.20 -9.34 -5.48
C GLN A 312 3.63 -9.89 -5.56
N GLY A 313 3.89 -11.01 -4.89
CA GLY A 313 5.14 -11.76 -5.00
C GLY A 313 6.35 -11.14 -4.30
N VAL A 314 6.22 -9.93 -3.76
CA VAL A 314 7.27 -9.29 -2.96
C VAL A 314 7.19 -9.80 -1.54
N ALA A 315 8.28 -10.41 -1.06
CA ALA A 315 8.36 -10.88 0.31
C ALA A 315 8.48 -9.69 1.27
N TYR A 316 7.70 -9.73 2.35
CA TYR A 316 7.66 -8.67 3.35
C TYR A 316 7.61 -9.23 4.76
N TRP A 317 8.13 -8.47 5.71
CA TRP A 317 8.09 -8.74 7.15
C TRP A 317 7.92 -7.42 7.90
N ALA A 318 7.37 -7.48 9.11
CA ALA A 318 7.14 -6.30 9.93
C ALA A 318 7.57 -6.53 11.38
N TYR A 319 8.24 -5.55 11.97
CA TYR A 319 8.69 -5.57 13.36
C TYR A 319 8.11 -4.38 14.12
N ASN A 320 7.60 -4.62 15.32
CA ASN A 320 7.14 -3.57 16.21
C ASN A 320 8.28 -3.10 17.11
N ASP A 321 8.79 -1.89 16.83
CA ASP A 321 9.84 -1.20 17.58
C ASP A 321 9.28 -0.14 18.55
N GLY A 322 7.96 -0.11 18.73
CA GLY A 322 7.27 0.76 19.67
C GLY A 322 6.92 0.05 20.98
N ASP A 323 6.53 0.86 21.96
CA ASP A 323 6.11 0.38 23.29
C ASP A 323 4.63 -0.04 23.34
N THR A 324 3.89 0.16 22.26
CA THR A 324 2.46 -0.16 22.16
C THR A 324 2.20 -1.18 21.05
N PRO A 325 1.13 -1.99 21.15
CA PRO A 325 0.79 -2.92 20.09
C PRO A 325 0.50 -2.18 18.78
N THR A 326 1.16 -2.62 17.72
CA THR A 326 0.87 -2.15 16.36
C THR A 326 -0.37 -2.89 15.86
N VAL A 327 -1.36 -2.15 15.37
CA VAL A 327 -2.56 -2.72 14.73
C VAL A 327 -2.62 -2.21 13.30
N ALA A 328 -2.76 -3.13 12.35
CA ALA A 328 -2.92 -2.80 10.95
C ALA A 328 -4.06 -3.58 10.32
N ILE A 329 -4.80 -2.93 9.42
CA ILE A 329 -5.83 -3.56 8.58
C ILE A 329 -5.25 -3.71 7.18
N SER A 330 -5.23 -4.94 6.66
CA SER A 330 -4.81 -5.24 5.29
C SER A 330 -6.03 -5.58 4.44
N ILE A 331 -6.13 -4.92 3.29
CA ILE A 331 -7.10 -5.22 2.23
C ILE A 331 -6.34 -5.72 1.01
N ILE A 332 -6.74 -6.89 0.52
CA ILE A 332 -6.08 -7.64 -0.55
C ILE A 332 -7.01 -7.68 -1.76
N ASP A 333 -6.51 -7.32 -2.95
CA ASP A 333 -7.31 -7.30 -4.19
C ASP A 333 -7.17 -8.62 -4.95
N ILE A 334 -7.98 -9.61 -4.58
CA ILE A 334 -7.87 -10.98 -5.09
C ILE A 334 -8.09 -11.02 -6.60
N ARG A 335 -9.03 -10.23 -7.13
CA ARG A 335 -9.37 -10.19 -8.56
C ARG A 335 -8.51 -9.22 -9.37
N ASN A 336 -7.42 -8.75 -8.78
CA ASN A 336 -6.46 -7.92 -9.48
C ASN A 336 -5.82 -8.66 -10.66
N ASP A 337 -5.59 -7.97 -11.78
CA ASP A 337 -5.00 -8.55 -13.00
C ASP A 337 -3.61 -9.18 -12.78
N PHE A 338 -2.90 -8.77 -11.72
CA PHE A 338 -1.63 -9.38 -11.31
C PHE A 338 -1.82 -10.78 -10.73
N ASN A 339 -2.94 -11.09 -10.08
CA ASN A 339 -3.23 -12.45 -9.61
C ASN A 339 -3.60 -13.36 -10.79
N GLN A 340 -2.68 -14.25 -11.17
CA GLN A 340 -2.84 -15.18 -12.29
C GLN A 340 -3.29 -16.58 -11.87
N LEU A 341 -3.55 -16.80 -10.58
CA LEU A 341 -3.92 -18.10 -10.04
C LEU A 341 -5.44 -18.26 -10.05
N ASP A 342 -6.07 -17.97 -8.94
CA ASP A 342 -7.49 -18.15 -8.65
C ASP A 342 -7.97 -17.06 -7.68
N ASP A 343 -9.28 -17.04 -7.42
CA ASP A 343 -9.94 -16.09 -6.50
C ASP A 343 -9.65 -16.42 -5.01
N GLU A 344 -8.43 -16.87 -4.68
CA GLU A 344 -8.00 -17.23 -3.33
C GLU A 344 -6.72 -16.51 -2.91
N VAL A 345 -6.64 -16.11 -1.64
CA VAL A 345 -5.42 -15.53 -1.05
C VAL A 345 -4.49 -16.66 -0.64
N ARG A 346 -3.28 -16.65 -1.19
CA ARG A 346 -2.22 -17.62 -0.91
C ARG A 346 -1.07 -16.93 -0.20
N ASN A 347 -0.86 -17.30 1.06
CA ASN A 347 0.27 -16.85 1.86
C ASN A 347 1.43 -17.84 1.71
N PHE A 348 2.52 -17.40 1.06
CA PHE A 348 3.73 -18.17 0.91
C PHE A 348 4.75 -17.76 1.98
N TRP A 349 4.69 -18.41 3.13
CA TRP A 349 5.59 -18.13 4.25
C TRP A 349 7.01 -18.56 3.94
N LEU A 350 7.99 -17.71 4.28
CA LEU A 350 9.42 -18.04 4.16
C LEU A 350 10.01 -18.52 5.49
N ALA A 351 9.25 -18.45 6.58
CA ALA A 351 9.67 -18.90 7.89
C ALA A 351 8.46 -19.34 8.72
N GLY A 352 8.74 -20.11 9.77
CA GLY A 352 7.75 -20.58 10.72
C GLY A 352 6.88 -21.71 10.17
N ASN A 353 5.87 -22.04 10.98
CA ASN A 353 4.90 -23.07 10.69
C ASN A 353 3.55 -22.60 11.21
N VAL A 354 2.65 -22.22 10.31
CA VAL A 354 1.35 -21.68 10.68
C VAL A 354 0.35 -22.83 10.71
N GLN A 355 0.02 -23.28 11.92
CA GLN A 355 -1.06 -24.24 12.15
C GLN A 355 -2.38 -23.49 12.31
N ASP A 356 -3.36 -23.80 11.46
CA ASP A 356 -4.73 -23.32 11.61
C ASP A 356 -5.44 -24.16 12.67
N GLN A 357 -5.85 -23.54 13.78
CA GLN A 357 -6.52 -24.21 14.90
C GLN A 357 -7.96 -24.66 14.56
N ASP A 358 -8.59 -24.09 13.52
CA ASP A 358 -9.96 -24.46 13.11
C ASP A 358 -10.04 -25.85 12.47
N GLN A 359 -8.92 -26.43 12.02
CA GLN A 359 -8.92 -27.80 11.49
C GLN A 359 -9.20 -28.86 12.58
N ASP A 360 -9.00 -28.54 13.86
CA ASP A 360 -9.21 -29.49 14.96
C ASP A 360 -10.69 -29.56 15.39
N GLN A 361 -11.44 -28.44 15.36
CA GLN A 361 -12.87 -28.44 15.69
C GLN A 361 -13.72 -29.11 14.59
N ASP A 362 -13.41 -28.88 13.31
CA ASP A 362 -14.09 -29.54 12.19
C ASP A 362 -13.82 -31.05 12.14
N GLN A 363 -12.64 -31.49 12.58
CA GLN A 363 -12.30 -32.92 12.67
C GLN A 363 -13.00 -33.62 13.84
N GLU A 364 -13.14 -32.97 15.00
CA GLU A 364 -13.89 -33.52 16.13
C GLU A 364 -15.40 -33.57 15.85
N GLU A 365 -15.99 -32.54 15.21
CA GLU A 365 -17.39 -32.57 14.80
C GLU A 365 -17.65 -33.60 13.69
N GLN A 366 -16.72 -33.79 12.75
CA GLN A 366 -16.82 -34.83 11.72
C GLN A 366 -16.64 -36.24 12.30
N GLN A 367 -15.79 -36.45 13.32
CA GLN A 367 -15.70 -37.74 14.01
C GLN A 367 -16.98 -38.04 14.80
N GLN A 368 -17.61 -37.04 15.43
CA GLN A 368 -18.90 -37.19 16.10
C GLN A 368 -20.07 -37.42 15.11
N GLN A 369 -20.04 -36.82 13.92
CA GLN A 369 -21.02 -37.05 12.86
C GLN A 369 -20.81 -38.40 12.15
N GLN A 370 -19.58 -38.86 11.95
CA GLN A 370 -19.29 -40.19 11.40
C GLN A 370 -19.67 -41.32 12.36
N GLN A 371 -19.61 -41.10 13.68
CA GLN A 371 -20.16 -42.05 14.66
C GLN A 371 -21.69 -42.11 14.61
N LYS A 372 -22.38 -40.98 14.30
CA LYS A 372 -23.84 -40.94 14.12
C LYS A 372 -24.32 -41.48 12.76
N GLN A 373 -23.48 -41.49 11.72
CA GLN A 373 -23.85 -42.01 10.39
C GLN A 373 -23.63 -43.53 10.20
N LYS A 374 -22.86 -44.21 11.06
CA LYS A 374 -22.68 -45.67 11.00
C LYS A 374 -23.94 -46.49 11.34
N GLN A 375 -25.06 -45.86 11.71
CA GLN A 375 -26.34 -46.52 11.98
C GLN A 375 -27.42 -46.39 10.90
N LYS A 376 -27.19 -45.71 9.77
CA LYS A 376 -28.14 -45.67 8.64
C LYS A 376 -27.49 -46.13 7.33
N GLN A 377 -27.75 -47.38 6.98
CA GLN A 377 -27.24 -48.05 5.79
C GLN A 377 -27.69 -47.42 4.46
N ARG A 378 -26.74 -47.40 3.52
CA ARG A 378 -26.85 -47.85 2.12
C ARG A 378 -28.02 -47.30 1.28
N ARG A 379 -27.75 -46.24 0.52
CA ARG A 379 -27.86 -46.16 -0.96
C ARG A 379 -27.54 -44.73 -1.44
N SER A 380 -27.10 -44.67 -2.70
CA SER A 380 -26.89 -43.51 -3.60
C SER A 380 -25.69 -42.57 -3.42
N SER A 381 -24.79 -42.73 -4.39
CA SER A 381 -24.08 -41.71 -5.19
C SER A 381 -23.26 -40.62 -4.49
N SER A 382 -21.95 -40.89 -4.45
CA SER A 382 -20.83 -39.97 -4.69
C SER A 382 -21.21 -38.60 -5.27
N SER A 383 -21.43 -37.62 -4.39
CA SER A 383 -21.14 -36.21 -4.66
C SER A 383 -19.84 -35.87 -3.94
N ARG A 384 -18.76 -35.77 -4.70
CA ARG A 384 -17.46 -35.28 -4.24
C ARG A 384 -17.64 -33.79 -3.96
N SER A 385 -17.93 -33.43 -2.71
CA SER A 385 -17.91 -32.04 -2.27
C SER A 385 -16.45 -31.58 -2.31
N GLU A 386 -16.14 -30.68 -3.24
CA GLU A 386 -14.90 -29.92 -3.26
C GLU A 386 -14.83 -29.11 -1.97
N LYS A 387 -13.97 -29.54 -1.04
CA LYS A 387 -13.59 -28.73 0.12
C LYS A 387 -12.69 -27.60 -0.41
N VAL A 388 -13.19 -26.37 -0.37
CA VAL A 388 -12.42 -25.15 -0.63
C VAL A 388 -11.27 -25.10 0.38
N GLY A 389 -10.05 -24.99 -0.13
CA GLY A 389 -8.82 -25.30 0.59
C GLY A 389 -8.27 -24.12 1.37
N GLN A 390 -8.22 -24.24 2.69
CA GLN A 390 -7.34 -23.43 3.53
C GLN A 390 -6.36 -24.39 4.23
N GLN A 391 -5.21 -24.57 3.58
CA GLN A 391 -4.15 -25.47 4.02
C GLN A 391 -3.37 -24.84 5.18
N SER A 392 -3.04 -25.65 6.20
CA SER A 392 -1.95 -25.37 7.13
C SER A 392 -0.72 -24.90 6.35
N SER A 393 -0.34 -23.63 6.45
CA SER A 393 0.69 -23.05 5.61
C SER A 393 2.04 -23.14 6.34
N SER A 394 2.70 -24.29 6.20
CA SER A 394 4.12 -24.41 6.55
C SER A 394 4.96 -23.52 5.63
N SER A 395 6.14 -23.11 6.10
CA SER A 395 7.14 -22.42 5.25
C SER A 395 7.33 -23.14 3.90
N VAL A 396 7.51 -22.39 2.80
CA VAL A 396 7.78 -22.96 1.47
C VAL A 396 8.98 -23.88 1.45
N PHE A 397 9.93 -23.69 2.38
CA PHE A 397 11.12 -24.53 2.51
C PHE A 397 10.79 -25.97 2.96
N SER A 398 9.67 -26.17 3.67
CA SER A 398 9.25 -27.50 4.15
C SER A 398 8.92 -28.46 2.98
N GLY A 399 8.53 -27.91 1.82
CA GLY A 399 8.18 -28.69 0.64
C GLY A 399 9.39 -29.22 -0.15
N PHE A 400 10.61 -28.78 0.15
CA PHE A 400 11.82 -29.21 -0.54
C PHE A 400 12.56 -30.32 0.21
N ASP A 401 13.29 -31.13 -0.54
CA ASP A 401 14.21 -32.12 0.05
C ASP A 401 15.34 -31.42 0.82
N THR A 402 15.62 -31.92 2.04
CA THR A 402 16.60 -31.34 2.95
C THR A 402 18.03 -31.37 2.39
N GLU A 403 18.40 -32.41 1.62
CA GLU A 403 19.73 -32.49 0.99
C GLU A 403 19.88 -31.47 -0.12
N ILE A 404 18.86 -31.34 -0.98
CA ILE A 404 18.86 -30.36 -2.07
C ILE A 404 19.03 -28.95 -1.51
N LEU A 405 18.27 -28.58 -0.47
CA LEU A 405 18.42 -27.28 0.17
C LEU A 405 19.79 -27.11 0.84
N ALA A 406 20.30 -28.14 1.51
CA ALA A 406 21.61 -28.07 2.16
C ALA A 406 22.73 -27.80 1.15
N GLN A 407 22.65 -28.47 0.00
CA GLN A 407 23.58 -28.27 -1.12
C GLN A 407 23.39 -26.87 -1.76
N ALA A 408 22.15 -26.45 -2.01
CA ALA A 408 21.86 -25.17 -2.66
C ALA A 408 22.30 -23.96 -1.81
N PHE A 409 22.05 -23.98 -0.51
CA PHE A 409 22.47 -22.92 0.42
C PHE A 409 23.92 -23.08 0.90
N GLY A 410 24.57 -24.23 0.66
CA GLY A 410 25.91 -24.51 1.17
C GLY A 410 25.99 -24.59 2.70
N VAL A 411 24.92 -25.07 3.35
CA VAL A 411 24.79 -25.14 4.82
C VAL A 411 24.53 -26.57 5.30
N THR A 412 24.60 -26.78 6.61
CA THR A 412 24.31 -28.10 7.18
C THR A 412 22.82 -28.45 7.08
N LYS A 413 22.50 -29.75 6.95
CA LYS A 413 21.12 -30.25 7.03
C LYS A 413 20.40 -29.83 8.32
N LYS A 414 21.14 -29.67 9.43
CA LYS A 414 20.59 -29.16 10.69
C LYS A 414 20.07 -27.73 10.55
N THR A 415 20.80 -26.88 9.83
CA THR A 415 20.36 -25.51 9.51
C THR A 415 19.13 -25.53 8.62
N VAL A 416 19.09 -26.41 7.61
CA VAL A 416 17.92 -26.56 6.73
C VAL A 416 16.69 -26.99 7.50
N ARG A 417 16.77 -27.97 8.41
CA ARG A 417 15.62 -28.38 9.23
C ARG A 417 15.05 -27.25 10.08
N LYS A 418 15.90 -26.30 10.53
CA LYS A 418 15.44 -25.07 11.19
C LYS A 418 14.71 -24.15 10.20
N LEU A 419 15.25 -23.96 8.99
CA LEU A 419 14.62 -23.18 7.92
C LEU A 419 13.25 -23.75 7.52
N GLN A 420 13.11 -25.08 7.54
CA GLN A 420 11.87 -25.80 7.26
C GLN A 420 10.82 -25.70 8.38
N GLY A 421 11.20 -25.21 9.56
CA GLY A 421 10.27 -24.98 10.67
C GLY A 421 9.69 -26.26 11.29
N GLU A 422 10.35 -27.42 11.17
CA GLU A 422 9.81 -28.73 11.59
C GLU A 422 9.31 -28.78 13.05
N ASN A 423 9.89 -27.96 13.93
CA ASN A 423 9.55 -27.90 15.36
C ASN A 423 9.15 -26.48 15.81
N ASP A 424 8.79 -25.60 14.87
CA ASP A 424 8.34 -24.26 15.21
C ASP A 424 6.82 -24.28 15.45
N GLN A 425 6.39 -23.76 16.59
CA GLN A 425 4.98 -23.64 16.98
C GLN A 425 4.61 -22.21 17.40
N ARG A 426 5.51 -21.25 17.17
CA ARG A 426 5.33 -19.85 17.59
C ARG A 426 4.33 -19.11 16.73
N GLY A 427 3.94 -19.69 15.60
CA GLY A 427 3.00 -19.13 14.65
C GLY A 427 3.62 -18.02 13.78
N PRO A 428 2.79 -17.20 13.13
CA PRO A 428 3.22 -16.21 12.14
C PRO A 428 3.87 -14.94 12.72
N ILE A 429 3.78 -14.71 14.04
CA ILE A 429 4.33 -13.53 14.71
C ILE A 429 5.09 -13.99 15.94
N ILE A 430 6.42 -13.81 15.93
CA ILE A 430 7.32 -14.31 16.97
C ILE A 430 7.81 -13.20 17.89
N GLN A 431 8.13 -13.54 19.13
CA GLN A 431 8.76 -12.63 20.07
C GLN A 431 10.26 -12.55 19.78
N VAL A 432 10.79 -11.33 19.66
CA VAL A 432 12.23 -11.12 19.61
C VAL A 432 12.73 -10.79 21.02
N GLU A 433 13.62 -11.63 21.57
CA GLU A 433 14.13 -11.49 22.94
C GLU A 433 14.99 -10.22 23.11
N ARG A 434 15.90 -10.00 22.17
CA ARG A 434 16.75 -8.80 22.08
C ARG A 434 16.20 -7.88 21.01
N GLU A 435 16.30 -6.56 21.22
CA GLU A 435 15.81 -5.60 20.23
C GLU A 435 16.44 -5.85 18.86
N LEU A 436 15.61 -5.86 17.81
CA LEU A 436 16.08 -6.07 16.45
C LEU A 436 16.99 -4.90 16.03
N ARG A 437 18.29 -5.17 15.90
CA ARG A 437 19.30 -4.17 15.50
C ARG A 437 19.18 -3.89 14.01
N VAL A 438 18.47 -2.83 13.65
CA VAL A 438 18.34 -2.35 12.26
C VAL A 438 19.01 -0.99 12.08
N ILE A 439 19.60 -0.77 10.91
CA ILE A 439 20.18 0.49 10.50
C ILE A 439 19.02 1.45 10.21
N ARG A 440 18.97 2.56 10.96
CA ARG A 440 18.10 3.69 10.64
C ARG A 440 18.89 4.75 9.88
N SER A 441 18.28 5.29 8.81
CA SER A 441 18.74 6.55 8.24
C SER A 441 18.59 7.65 9.29
N ILE A 442 19.56 8.56 9.38
CA ILE A 442 19.51 9.73 10.28
C ILE A 442 18.64 10.84 9.68
N LEU A 443 18.36 10.77 8.37
CA LEU A 443 17.55 11.74 7.64
C LEU A 443 16.07 11.44 7.84
N SER A 444 15.24 12.48 7.90
CA SER A 444 13.79 12.29 7.86
C SER A 444 13.37 11.72 6.50
N ASP A 445 12.31 10.90 6.47
CA ASP A 445 11.80 10.32 5.21
C ASP A 445 11.56 11.40 4.13
N GLU A 446 11.14 12.61 4.54
CA GLU A 446 10.91 13.75 3.64
C GLU A 446 12.20 14.37 3.09
N GLU A 447 13.29 14.34 3.85
CA GLU A 447 14.60 14.83 3.42
C GLU A 447 15.28 13.82 2.50
N ASP A 448 15.17 12.52 2.82
CA ASP A 448 15.62 11.42 1.96
C ASP A 448 14.87 11.44 0.61
N GLU A 449 13.55 11.62 0.62
CA GLU A 449 12.73 11.75 -0.60
C GLU A 449 13.14 12.95 -1.46
N ARG A 450 13.36 14.14 -0.86
CA ARG A 450 13.75 15.35 -1.60
C ARG A 450 15.18 15.32 -2.16
N GLN A 451 16.08 14.61 -1.49
CA GLN A 451 17.45 14.43 -1.98
C GLN A 451 17.50 13.45 -3.16
N GLN A 452 16.62 12.43 -3.15
CA GLN A 452 16.61 11.35 -4.14
C GLN A 452 15.83 11.71 -5.42
N GLU A 453 14.84 12.62 -5.38
CA GLU A 453 14.18 13.14 -6.60
C GLU A 453 15.12 13.88 -7.56
N LYS A 454 16.33 14.25 -7.12
CA LYS A 454 17.30 15.02 -7.94
C LYS A 454 18.26 14.15 -8.76
N ASN A 455 18.40 12.86 -8.44
CA ASN A 455 19.33 11.96 -9.11
C ASN A 455 18.59 10.66 -9.47
N THR A 456 18.18 10.55 -10.73
CA THR A 456 17.69 9.28 -11.29
C THR A 456 18.71 8.74 -12.27
N ASN A 457 19.75 8.06 -11.78
CA ASN A 457 20.71 7.36 -12.62
C ASN A 457 20.97 5.95 -12.05
N GLY A 458 20.11 4.98 -12.39
CA GLY A 458 20.33 3.57 -12.03
C GLY A 458 19.03 2.81 -11.79
N LEU A 459 19.12 1.47 -11.70
CA LEU A 459 18.00 0.63 -11.30
C LEU A 459 17.75 0.76 -9.79
N GLU A 460 18.82 0.95 -9.00
CA GLU A 460 18.77 1.14 -7.56
C GLU A 460 18.08 2.45 -7.14
N GLU A 461 18.27 3.53 -7.90
CA GLU A 461 17.70 4.86 -7.59
C GLU A 461 16.27 5.04 -8.12
N GLY A 462 15.84 4.22 -9.09
CA GLY A 462 14.51 4.29 -9.69
C GLY A 462 13.54 3.24 -9.13
N LEU A 463 13.60 2.02 -9.66
CA LEU A 463 12.66 0.94 -9.33
C LEU A 463 12.82 0.49 -7.87
N CYS A 464 14.05 0.31 -7.40
CA CYS A 464 14.33 -0.25 -6.07
C CYS A 464 14.03 0.71 -4.91
N ASN A 465 14.09 2.02 -5.19
CA ASN A 465 13.76 3.07 -4.24
C ASN A 465 12.34 3.64 -4.43
N MET A 466 11.47 2.92 -5.15
CA MET A 466 10.08 3.35 -5.33
C MET A 466 9.39 3.60 -3.99
N ARG A 467 8.61 4.69 -3.96
CA ARG A 467 7.76 5.04 -2.82
C ARG A 467 6.63 4.02 -2.70
N LEU A 468 6.56 3.35 -1.56
CA LEU A 468 5.54 2.34 -1.24
C LEU A 468 4.75 2.71 0.02
N THR A 469 5.02 3.88 0.60
CA THR A 469 4.40 4.33 1.85
C THR A 469 3.89 5.76 1.69
N HIS A 470 2.77 6.06 2.36
CA HIS A 470 2.21 7.40 2.38
C HIS A 470 1.39 7.63 3.66
N ASN A 471 1.68 8.70 4.41
CA ASN A 471 0.88 9.07 5.57
C ASN A 471 -0.38 9.84 5.13
N ILE A 472 -1.54 9.18 5.14
CA ILE A 472 -2.83 9.79 4.76
C ILE A 472 -3.49 10.55 5.94
N GLY A 473 -2.80 10.67 7.07
CA GLY A 473 -3.33 11.23 8.31
C GLY A 473 -3.09 12.73 8.52
N LYS A 474 -2.19 13.34 7.75
CA LYS A 474 -1.82 14.76 7.90
C LYS A 474 -3.04 15.65 7.66
N ALA A 475 -3.37 16.52 8.61
CA ALA A 475 -4.53 17.42 8.45
C ALA A 475 -4.38 18.36 7.26
N THR A 476 -3.14 18.79 6.97
CA THR A 476 -2.79 19.65 5.83
C THR A 476 -2.91 18.98 4.48
N SER A 477 -3.00 17.65 4.41
CA SER A 477 -3.17 16.89 3.15
C SER A 477 -4.62 16.46 2.92
N SER A 478 -5.60 17.11 3.57
CA SER A 478 -7.01 16.81 3.35
C SER A 478 -7.48 17.45 2.03
N ASP A 479 -8.06 16.64 1.13
CA ASP A 479 -8.57 17.13 -0.15
C ASP A 479 -9.92 17.85 0.00
N VAL A 480 -10.72 17.40 0.96
CA VAL A 480 -11.98 18.04 1.34
C VAL A 480 -11.95 18.34 2.81
N TYR A 481 -12.24 19.60 3.16
CA TYR A 481 -12.42 20.06 4.52
C TYR A 481 -13.65 20.95 4.63
N THR A 482 -14.46 20.71 5.65
CA THR A 482 -15.59 21.55 5.99
C THR A 482 -15.52 21.87 7.48
N PRO A 483 -15.44 23.15 7.87
CA PRO A 483 -15.51 23.56 9.27
C PRO A 483 -16.74 22.94 9.95
N PHE A 484 -16.57 22.38 11.14
CA PHE A 484 -17.62 21.69 11.91
C PHE A 484 -18.24 20.45 11.24
N GLY A 485 -17.84 20.10 10.02
CA GLY A 485 -18.25 18.88 9.32
C GLY A 485 -17.20 17.77 9.40
N GLY A 486 -15.94 18.09 9.08
CA GLY A 486 -14.87 17.09 9.07
C GLY A 486 -13.92 17.23 7.89
N ARG A 487 -13.20 16.15 7.60
CA ARG A 487 -12.20 16.07 6.52
C ARG A 487 -12.18 14.70 5.85
N VAL A 488 -11.82 14.71 4.56
CA VAL A 488 -11.52 13.52 3.76
C VAL A 488 -10.20 13.75 3.03
N ALA A 489 -9.32 12.76 3.08
CA ALA A 489 -8.07 12.70 2.33
C ALA A 489 -8.09 11.46 1.43
N THR A 490 -7.63 11.60 0.19
CA THR A 490 -7.58 10.55 -0.83
C THR A 490 -6.14 10.26 -1.21
N LEU A 491 -5.86 8.99 -1.45
CA LEU A 491 -4.56 8.48 -1.89
C LEU A 491 -4.79 7.69 -3.17
N ASN A 492 -4.19 8.16 -4.26
CA ASN A 492 -4.38 7.64 -5.61
C ASN A 492 -3.04 7.65 -6.37
N SER A 493 -3.06 7.36 -7.67
CA SER A 493 -1.85 7.31 -8.49
C SER A 493 -1.15 8.67 -8.67
N GLN A 494 -1.77 9.79 -8.32
CA GLN A 494 -1.13 11.10 -8.34
C GLN A 494 -0.24 11.34 -7.10
N SER A 495 -0.63 10.79 -5.94
CA SER A 495 0.12 10.92 -4.69
C SER A 495 1.04 9.73 -4.39
N LEU A 496 0.72 8.54 -4.93
CA LEU A 496 1.53 7.34 -4.81
C LEU A 496 1.51 6.57 -6.15
N PRO A 497 2.44 6.85 -7.09
CA PRO A 497 2.37 6.38 -8.48
C PRO A 497 2.22 4.87 -8.69
N ILE A 498 2.77 4.05 -7.79
CA ILE A 498 2.66 2.58 -7.86
C ILE A 498 1.20 2.10 -7.87
N LEU A 499 0.30 2.88 -7.27
CA LEU A 499 -1.14 2.60 -7.24
C LEU A 499 -1.78 2.60 -8.63
N GLY A 500 -1.24 3.38 -9.58
CA GLY A 500 -1.72 3.41 -10.97
C GLY A 500 -1.46 2.10 -11.70
N TYR A 501 -0.33 1.46 -11.39
CA TYR A 501 0.01 0.15 -11.95
C TYR A 501 -0.92 -0.93 -11.41
N TYR A 502 -1.22 -0.91 -10.11
CA TYR A 502 -2.06 -1.92 -9.45
C TYR A 502 -3.55 -1.61 -9.43
N GLN A 503 -3.99 -0.46 -9.96
CA GLN A 503 -5.42 -0.09 -10.01
C GLN A 503 -6.08 -0.04 -8.63
N LEU A 504 -5.41 0.53 -7.63
CA LEU A 504 -5.91 0.61 -6.25
C LEU A 504 -5.82 2.03 -5.67
N SER A 505 -6.75 2.42 -4.81
CA SER A 505 -6.66 3.69 -4.07
C SER A 505 -7.13 3.53 -2.63
N ALA A 506 -6.89 4.56 -1.82
CA ALA A 506 -7.39 4.62 -0.46
C ALA A 506 -8.00 5.99 -0.15
N GLU A 507 -8.89 6.03 0.83
CA GLU A 507 -9.53 7.23 1.34
C GLU A 507 -9.54 7.15 2.86
N ARG A 508 -9.20 8.25 3.55
CA ARG A 508 -9.36 8.38 4.99
C ARG A 508 -10.32 9.51 5.29
N GLY A 509 -11.35 9.22 6.06
CA GLY A 509 -12.32 10.21 6.51
C GLY A 509 -12.35 10.42 8.01
N HIS A 510 -12.73 11.62 8.42
CA HIS A 510 -13.04 11.98 9.79
C HIS A 510 -14.22 12.94 9.75
N LEU A 511 -15.41 12.47 10.15
CA LEU A 511 -16.58 13.29 10.36
C LEU A 511 -16.66 13.70 11.84
N TYR A 512 -16.92 14.97 12.09
CA TYR A 512 -17.19 15.46 13.43
C TYR A 512 -18.60 15.08 13.87
N LYS A 513 -18.90 15.34 15.15
CA LYS A 513 -20.20 15.04 15.76
C LYS A 513 -21.36 15.45 14.86
N ASN A 514 -22.25 14.49 14.59
CA ASN A 514 -23.48 14.67 13.81
C ASN A 514 -23.30 15.15 12.35
N ALA A 515 -22.06 15.27 11.87
CA ALA A 515 -21.79 15.65 10.50
C ALA A 515 -22.16 14.53 9.53
N LEU A 516 -22.47 14.91 8.29
CA LEU A 516 -22.93 13.98 7.27
C LEU A 516 -22.00 14.02 6.07
N LEU A 517 -21.52 12.86 5.61
CA LEU A 517 -20.95 12.76 4.27
C LEU A 517 -22.11 12.58 3.29
N SER A 518 -22.21 13.51 2.34
CA SER A 518 -23.26 13.59 1.32
C SER A 518 -23.53 12.22 0.68
N PRO A 519 -24.80 11.86 0.43
CA PRO A 519 -25.12 10.65 -0.31
C PRO A 519 -24.37 10.65 -1.64
N HIS A 520 -23.62 9.59 -1.94
CA HIS A 520 -22.82 9.48 -3.15
C HIS A 520 -22.68 8.04 -3.59
N TRP A 521 -22.29 7.82 -4.84
CA TRP A 521 -21.86 6.50 -5.31
C TRP A 521 -20.40 6.55 -5.80
N ASN A 522 -19.72 5.41 -5.72
CA ASN A 522 -18.42 5.20 -6.37
C ASN A 522 -18.65 4.83 -7.84
N ILE A 523 -18.10 5.59 -8.78
CA ILE A 523 -18.37 5.47 -10.23
C ILE A 523 -17.65 4.25 -10.82
N ASN A 524 -16.41 4.00 -10.41
CA ASN A 524 -15.48 3.07 -11.05
C ASN A 524 -14.79 2.10 -10.07
N ALA A 525 -15.27 1.98 -8.84
CA ALA A 525 -14.64 1.14 -7.83
C ALA A 525 -15.65 0.58 -6.81
N HIS A 526 -15.35 -0.59 -6.25
CA HIS A 526 -15.89 -1.00 -4.94
C HIS A 526 -15.14 -0.24 -3.84
N SER A 527 -15.75 -0.10 -2.67
CA SER A 527 -15.13 0.56 -1.51
C SER A 527 -15.24 -0.33 -0.28
N VAL A 528 -14.10 -0.81 0.20
CA VAL A 528 -13.98 -1.63 1.41
C VAL A 528 -13.72 -0.70 2.59
N MET A 529 -14.74 -0.41 3.38
CA MET A 529 -14.69 0.62 4.44
C MET A 529 -14.52 -0.01 5.82
N TYR A 530 -13.40 0.27 6.49
CA TYR A 530 -13.10 -0.13 7.86
C TYR A 530 -13.22 1.05 8.83
N VAL A 531 -13.91 0.86 9.95
CA VAL A 531 -14.07 1.88 10.98
C VAL A 531 -12.89 1.87 11.94
N ILE A 532 -12.22 3.02 12.03
CA ILE A 532 -11.04 3.23 12.88
C ILE A 532 -11.47 3.63 14.29
N ARG A 533 -12.45 4.53 14.41
CA ARG A 533 -12.89 5.11 15.68
C ARG A 533 -14.29 5.69 15.58
N GLY A 534 -15.01 5.63 16.70
CA GLY A 534 -16.34 6.21 16.85
C GLY A 534 -17.38 5.39 16.10
N GLU A 535 -18.44 6.05 15.67
CA GLU A 535 -19.61 5.37 15.14
C GLU A 535 -20.37 6.25 14.14
N ALA A 536 -21.01 5.61 13.16
CA ALA A 536 -21.90 6.30 12.24
C ALA A 536 -23.13 5.47 11.89
N ARG A 537 -24.27 6.12 11.70
CA ARG A 537 -25.38 5.53 10.95
C ARG A 537 -25.03 5.59 9.47
N VAL A 538 -24.99 4.43 8.83
CA VAL A 538 -24.70 4.32 7.40
C VAL A 538 -25.93 3.73 6.72
N GLN A 539 -26.30 4.31 5.58
CA GLN A 539 -27.31 3.72 4.68
C GLN A 539 -26.69 3.47 3.31
N ILE A 540 -26.98 2.29 2.75
CA ILE A 540 -26.54 1.89 1.42
C ILE A 540 -27.77 1.46 0.62
N VAL A 541 -27.91 2.01 -0.59
CA VAL A 541 -29.05 1.78 -1.50
C VAL A 541 -28.55 1.13 -2.79
N GLY A 542 -29.20 0.03 -3.16
CA GLY A 542 -28.91 -0.72 -4.38
C GLY A 542 -29.64 -0.19 -5.62
N ASN A 543 -29.46 -0.87 -6.76
CA ASN A 543 -30.04 -0.46 -8.05
C ASN A 543 -31.58 -0.54 -8.10
N SER A 544 -32.22 -1.32 -7.22
CA SER A 544 -33.68 -1.41 -7.09
C SER A 544 -34.29 -0.20 -6.36
N GLY A 545 -33.46 0.71 -5.85
CA GLY A 545 -33.88 1.80 -4.98
C GLY A 545 -34.22 1.35 -3.55
N GLN A 546 -34.04 0.07 -3.23
CA GLN A 546 -34.19 -0.45 -1.87
C GLN A 546 -32.91 -0.23 -1.07
N THR A 547 -33.09 0.07 0.21
CA THR A 547 -32.01 0.11 1.18
C THR A 547 -31.53 -1.30 1.45
N VAL A 548 -30.28 -1.58 1.08
CA VAL A 548 -29.61 -2.87 1.32
C VAL A 548 -28.80 -2.85 2.62
N PHE A 549 -28.57 -1.68 3.21
CA PHE A 549 -27.98 -1.53 4.54
C PHE A 549 -28.58 -0.29 5.22
N ASP A 550 -29.07 -0.41 6.44
CA ASP A 550 -29.39 0.73 7.32
C ASP A 550 -29.04 0.33 8.75
N GLY A 551 -27.90 0.80 9.24
CA GLY A 551 -27.40 0.36 10.52
C GLY A 551 -26.34 1.27 11.10
N GLN A 552 -26.05 1.03 12.38
CA GLN A 552 -24.92 1.63 13.06
C GLN A 552 -23.66 0.84 12.71
N LEU A 553 -22.62 1.53 12.27
CA LEU A 553 -21.30 0.97 12.03
C LEU A 553 -20.33 1.49 13.09
N CYS A 554 -19.67 0.58 13.80
CA CYS A 554 -18.84 0.86 14.96
C CYS A 554 -17.37 0.52 14.72
N GLU A 555 -16.50 1.03 15.59
CA GLU A 555 -15.06 0.75 15.59
C GLU A 555 -14.74 -0.74 15.45
N GLY A 556 -13.80 -1.07 14.56
CA GLY A 556 -13.37 -2.44 14.30
C GLY A 556 -14.22 -3.21 13.29
N GLN A 557 -15.37 -2.67 12.89
CA GLN A 557 -16.24 -3.27 11.87
C GLN A 557 -15.86 -2.79 10.46
N LEU A 558 -16.26 -3.59 9.47
CA LEU A 558 -16.06 -3.33 8.05
C LEU A 558 -17.39 -3.43 7.30
N VAL A 559 -17.59 -2.61 6.28
CA VAL A 559 -18.68 -2.82 5.31
C VAL A 559 -18.15 -2.56 3.90
N ILE A 560 -18.65 -3.33 2.93
CA ILE A 560 -18.30 -3.13 1.53
C ILE A 560 -19.42 -2.36 0.86
N VAL A 561 -19.07 -1.28 0.18
CA VAL A 561 -19.98 -0.53 -0.69
C VAL A 561 -19.66 -0.91 -2.14
N PRO A 562 -20.51 -1.71 -2.80
CA PRO A 562 -20.29 -2.06 -4.20
C PRO A 562 -20.29 -0.84 -5.12
N GLN A 563 -19.65 -0.97 -6.28
CA GLN A 563 -19.67 0.06 -7.32
C GLN A 563 -21.11 0.49 -7.64
N ASN A 564 -21.33 1.79 -7.81
CA ASN A 564 -22.62 2.43 -8.09
C ASN A 564 -23.70 2.33 -7.01
N PHE A 565 -23.47 1.62 -5.89
CA PHE A 565 -24.39 1.67 -4.76
C PHE A 565 -24.27 3.05 -4.09
N VAL A 566 -25.41 3.63 -3.72
CA VAL A 566 -25.46 4.95 -3.10
C VAL A 566 -25.26 4.79 -1.60
N VAL A 567 -24.26 5.45 -1.03
CA VAL A 567 -23.96 5.44 0.40
C VAL A 567 -24.06 6.84 1.00
N VAL A 568 -24.68 6.92 2.17
CA VAL A 568 -24.66 8.11 3.04
C VAL A 568 -24.13 7.71 4.41
N LYS A 569 -23.39 8.61 5.06
CA LYS A 569 -22.77 8.37 6.36
C LYS A 569 -23.08 9.54 7.29
N GLN A 570 -23.69 9.27 8.44
CA GLN A 570 -23.95 10.28 9.47
C GLN A 570 -23.20 9.89 10.75
N ALA A 571 -22.27 10.74 11.18
CA ALA A 571 -21.50 10.51 12.40
C ALA A 571 -22.40 10.57 13.65
N GLY A 572 -22.08 9.74 14.64
CA GLY A 572 -22.67 9.80 15.97
C GLY A 572 -22.12 10.95 16.81
N ASP A 573 -22.34 10.86 18.12
CA ASP A 573 -21.94 11.89 19.08
C ASP A 573 -20.42 11.96 19.27
N ASN A 574 -19.71 10.84 19.09
CA ASN A 574 -18.25 10.76 19.24
C ASN A 574 -17.48 11.04 17.95
N GLY A 575 -18.18 11.42 16.88
CA GLY A 575 -17.59 11.50 15.54
C GLY A 575 -17.40 10.13 14.89
N PHE A 576 -16.84 10.13 13.69
CA PHE A 576 -16.65 8.91 12.90
C PHE A 576 -15.38 8.98 12.06
N GLU A 577 -14.44 8.08 12.30
CA GLU A 577 -13.19 7.94 11.54
C GLU A 577 -13.14 6.60 10.82
N TRP A 578 -12.83 6.62 9.52
CA TRP A 578 -12.75 5.42 8.70
C TRP A 578 -11.59 5.50 7.71
N VAL A 579 -11.17 4.32 7.24
CA VAL A 579 -10.34 4.16 6.05
C VAL A 579 -11.12 3.31 5.04
N SER A 580 -11.03 3.63 3.76
CA SER A 580 -11.55 2.81 2.69
C SER A 580 -10.45 2.47 1.70
N VAL A 581 -10.35 1.21 1.29
CA VAL A 581 -9.57 0.81 0.10
C VAL A 581 -10.54 0.65 -1.06
N LYS A 582 -10.17 1.18 -2.23
CA LYS A 582 -11.01 1.16 -3.43
C LYS A 582 -10.29 0.45 -4.57
N THR A 583 -11.05 -0.37 -5.31
CA THR A 583 -10.57 -1.24 -6.39
C THR A 583 -10.36 -0.50 -7.73
N SER A 584 -9.85 0.73 -7.66
CA SER A 584 -9.42 1.53 -8.81
C SER A 584 -8.41 2.57 -8.34
N ASP A 585 -7.41 2.91 -9.15
CA ASP A 585 -6.36 3.87 -8.77
C ASP A 585 -6.85 5.30 -8.62
N ASN A 586 -7.75 5.72 -9.50
CA ASN A 586 -8.39 7.03 -9.49
C ASN A 586 -9.87 6.84 -9.23
N ALA A 587 -10.21 6.27 -8.07
CA ALA A 587 -11.59 6.03 -7.70
C ALA A 587 -12.36 7.36 -7.60
N MET A 588 -13.40 7.50 -8.42
CA MET A 588 -14.23 8.69 -8.51
C MET A 588 -15.55 8.48 -7.78
N THR A 589 -16.03 9.52 -7.12
CA THR A 589 -17.36 9.54 -6.49
C THR A 589 -18.24 10.60 -7.13
N SER A 590 -19.56 10.37 -7.11
CA SER A 590 -20.54 11.36 -7.53
C SER A 590 -21.50 11.67 -6.37
N PRO A 591 -21.44 12.89 -5.78
CA PRO A 591 -22.35 13.26 -4.72
C PRO A 591 -23.75 13.62 -5.26
N LEU A 592 -24.77 13.43 -4.43
CA LEU A 592 -26.16 13.81 -4.71
C LEU A 592 -26.52 15.16 -4.09
N VAL A 593 -25.82 15.58 -3.04
CA VAL A 593 -26.02 16.87 -2.36
C VAL A 593 -24.72 17.66 -2.31
N GLY A 594 -24.80 18.98 -2.45
CA GLY A 594 -23.66 19.90 -2.38
C GLY A 594 -23.27 20.52 -3.73
N ARG A 595 -22.19 21.33 -3.71
CA ARG A 595 -21.72 22.12 -4.86
C ARG A 595 -21.34 21.31 -6.09
N THR A 596 -20.88 20.08 -5.89
CA THR A 596 -20.42 19.18 -6.97
C THR A 596 -21.44 18.09 -7.27
N SER A 597 -22.69 18.23 -6.80
CA SER A 597 -23.69 17.18 -6.91
C SER A 597 -24.26 16.97 -8.31
N ALA A 598 -24.65 15.73 -8.59
CA ALA A 598 -25.39 15.37 -9.80
C ALA A 598 -26.70 16.16 -9.92
N ILE A 599 -27.41 16.41 -8.81
CA ILE A 599 -28.63 17.22 -8.77
C ILE A 599 -28.35 18.66 -9.20
N ARG A 600 -27.25 19.25 -8.72
CA ARG A 600 -26.87 20.62 -9.12
C ARG A 600 -26.50 20.72 -10.61
N ALA A 601 -25.98 19.65 -11.20
CA ALA A 601 -25.63 19.58 -12.61
C ALA A 601 -26.85 19.52 -13.56
N MET A 602 -28.04 19.13 -13.07
CA MET A 602 -29.25 19.07 -13.90
C MET A 602 -29.92 20.46 -14.06
N PRO A 603 -30.49 20.78 -15.23
CA PRO A 603 -31.32 21.98 -15.39
C PRO A 603 -32.50 21.99 -14.40
N GLU A 604 -32.90 23.17 -13.91
CA GLU A 604 -34.03 23.29 -12.97
C GLU A 604 -35.31 22.65 -13.53
N GLU A 605 -35.58 22.81 -14.83
CA GLU A 605 -36.80 22.28 -15.45
C GLU A 605 -36.81 20.75 -15.51
N VAL A 606 -35.64 20.11 -15.64
CA VAL A 606 -35.53 18.66 -15.55
C VAL A 606 -35.95 18.21 -14.15
N LEU A 607 -35.48 18.88 -13.10
CA LEU A 607 -35.86 18.55 -11.72
C LEU A 607 -37.35 18.83 -11.45
N MET A 608 -37.86 19.96 -11.93
CA MET A 608 -39.28 20.33 -11.79
C MET A 608 -40.20 19.28 -12.39
N HIS A 609 -39.93 18.85 -13.63
CA HIS A 609 -40.76 17.86 -14.29
C HIS A 609 -40.53 16.43 -13.79
N SER A 610 -39.29 16.08 -13.40
CA SER A 610 -38.98 14.73 -12.89
C SER A 610 -39.57 14.49 -11.51
N TYR A 611 -39.54 15.50 -10.64
CA TYR A 611 -40.00 15.40 -9.24
C TYR A 611 -41.35 16.07 -8.99
N GLN A 612 -41.98 16.64 -10.02
CA GLN A 612 -43.25 17.37 -9.93
C GLN A 612 -43.22 18.49 -8.89
N ILE A 613 -42.12 19.25 -8.87
CA ILE A 613 -41.87 20.34 -7.92
C ILE A 613 -41.86 21.70 -8.61
N SER A 614 -42.14 22.76 -7.84
CA SER A 614 -42.04 24.14 -8.31
C SER A 614 -40.59 24.53 -8.62
N ARG A 615 -40.42 25.62 -9.38
CA ARG A 615 -39.09 26.19 -9.67
C ARG A 615 -38.35 26.61 -8.39
N GLU A 616 -39.07 27.12 -7.38
CA GLU A 616 -38.49 27.51 -6.11
C GLU A 616 -37.97 26.30 -5.33
N GLU A 617 -38.74 25.21 -5.28
CA GLU A 617 -38.31 23.95 -4.66
C GLU A 617 -37.12 23.34 -5.40
N ALA A 618 -37.11 23.36 -6.74
CA ALA A 618 -35.97 22.91 -7.52
C ALA A 618 -34.70 23.73 -7.21
N ARG A 619 -34.83 25.05 -7.06
CA ARG A 619 -33.71 25.92 -6.64
C ARG A 619 -33.22 25.59 -5.23
N LYS A 620 -34.13 25.41 -4.27
CA LYS A 620 -33.79 25.00 -2.90
C LYS A 620 -33.06 23.66 -2.90
N LEU A 621 -33.55 22.68 -3.66
CA LEU A 621 -32.92 21.37 -3.79
C LEU A 621 -31.47 21.47 -4.32
N LYS A 622 -31.21 22.35 -5.29
CA LYS A 622 -29.88 22.55 -5.89
C LYS A 622 -28.91 23.33 -5.01
N TYR A 623 -29.40 24.32 -4.26
CA TYR A 623 -28.56 25.39 -3.70
C TYR A 623 -28.65 25.55 -2.18
N ASN A 624 -29.53 24.84 -1.48
CA ASN A 624 -29.61 24.94 -0.03
C ASN A 624 -28.31 24.50 0.67
N ARG A 625 -27.57 23.55 0.10
CA ARG A 625 -26.26 23.11 0.62
C ARG A 625 -25.13 23.64 -0.27
N GLU A 626 -24.31 24.52 0.29
CA GLU A 626 -23.14 25.09 -0.39
C GLU A 626 -21.84 24.34 -0.07
N GLU A 627 -21.85 23.36 0.82
CA GLU A 627 -20.69 22.52 1.06
C GLU A 627 -20.40 21.60 -0.16
N MET A 628 -19.17 21.09 -0.29
CA MET A 628 -18.81 20.21 -1.41
C MET A 628 -19.38 18.80 -1.25
N SER A 629 -18.95 18.07 -0.23
CA SER A 629 -19.39 16.70 0.05
C SER A 629 -19.57 16.39 1.54
N ILE A 630 -18.88 17.10 2.43
CA ILE A 630 -19.08 17.00 3.88
C ILE A 630 -20.06 18.09 4.31
N LEU A 631 -21.16 17.70 4.93
CA LEU A 631 -22.26 18.57 5.32
C LEU A 631 -22.21 18.81 6.84
N SER A 632 -22.27 20.07 7.22
CA SER A 632 -22.31 20.48 8.62
C SER A 632 -23.68 20.13 9.26
N PRO A 633 -23.72 19.79 10.56
CA PRO A 633 -24.96 19.43 11.26
C PRO A 633 -25.92 20.62 11.43
N ASN A 634 -25.38 21.85 11.56
CA ASN A 634 -26.13 23.07 11.85
C ASN A 634 -26.78 23.67 10.59
N PHE A 635 -27.67 22.92 9.97
CA PHE A 635 -28.52 23.44 8.91
C PHE A 635 -29.85 23.89 9.48
N GLU A 636 -29.87 25.07 10.10
CA GLU A 636 -31.13 25.75 10.35
C GLU A 636 -31.49 26.61 9.14
N SER A 637 -32.58 26.23 8.48
CA SER A 637 -33.32 27.10 7.56
C SER A 637 -33.95 28.23 8.38
N ILE A 638 -33.19 29.27 8.69
CA ILE A 638 -33.76 30.51 9.24
C ILE A 638 -34.05 31.43 8.06
N ASP A 639 -35.33 31.47 7.66
CA ASP A 639 -35.98 32.55 6.91
C ASP A 639 -35.05 33.51 6.13
N GLY A 640 -34.37 32.97 5.10
CA GLY A 640 -33.68 33.77 4.09
C GLY A 640 -32.41 34.50 4.51
N LYS A 641 -31.77 34.16 5.65
CA LYS A 641 -30.43 34.68 5.98
C LYS A 641 -29.47 33.57 6.39
N PHE A 642 -28.49 33.31 5.53
CA PHE A 642 -27.37 32.41 5.79
C PHE A 642 -26.41 33.03 6.80
N SER A 643 -26.29 32.41 7.97
CA SER A 643 -25.14 32.59 8.86
C SER A 643 -24.73 31.22 9.40
N MET A 644 -23.45 30.86 9.24
CA MET A 644 -22.84 29.86 10.11
C MET A 644 -22.90 30.42 11.54
N ILE A 645 -23.42 29.65 12.49
CA ILE A 645 -23.31 29.92 13.93
C ILE A 645 -22.14 29.12 14.46
#